data_AF-A0A2M9XDK9-F1
#
_entry.id   AF-A0A2M9XDK9-F1
#
_cell.length_a   1.000
_cell.length_b   1.000
_cell.length_c   1.000
_cell.angle_alpha   90.00
_cell.angle_beta   90.00
_cell.angle_gamma   90.00
#
_symmetry.space_group_name_H-M   'P 1'
#
loop_
_entity.id
_entity.type
_entity.pdbx_description
1 polymer ?
#
loop_
_entity_poly.entity_id
_entity_poly.type
_entity_poly.pdbx_seq_one_letter_code
_entity_poly.pdbx_strand_id
1 'polypeptide(L)'
;MNPFKIKFEQNKIYSSLDNKSAVFISDNPSQNDFHLKVGVTSDNIFTLPGTNNGKNANPFTITIDFEGLLSQSEVKALVIPDPYWKLELASDQITVNLILQQDLMVSDAFSIKFDNLTVSRKTQPMYPIGIQVIHSPASPSSFFNIKNVFILNPPAAVPKPLPVSLHWIPDVESIVTHFDANNELTKQTVPDHSGEVYCSNNTDSPIFNVLGFLLSNDRVDSNGNPVPLINATAEKTPSFLLHWKLAPDDAQDPEILKEALTRISKGKDIKVFLSNDSWYVITDQETLFQTIKPTNSNKALLDVGETLSIFPHKIFTDLTPYITKLYLQYLDVPGFDDGYLTLPLQKALSSAKVLSFESNTLEVVNRQSIDLNWKTRNAEYVELSITIGNKGTSYNSIDHKDQIAVNQSKFTYANITDSPVTFTLKAFQGDKYDQKTIVATVFTTELKSFTSDFDPQNPKKPKEKIILSWDTIYASSKTLLANGTPLPGIVSPFPDKGTLEVFPQIDTVYTLNIEGYPTTLSKVVPIKVQKPELTIEAAVVVYASCEVSDQTSNIYFFIKYRTRFCTKASVEARYASGYFDRFYNADTFFECLIGADNDKRRSVLNAIENNNETLNEEDYARGDNFEEANRQQLLSYGAVGMKYHLSDYDNSHPKPLSPTDTIFKLTLDGDGLDQQIIQFTYQDICKLPKFNLLTTSNLYANDYNPKVL
;
A
#
# COMPACT_ATOMS: atom_id res chain seq x y z
N MET A 1 -14.71 -55.41 -29.36
CA MET A 1 -13.71 -55.99 -28.44
C MET A 1 -13.36 -54.91 -27.43
N ASN A 2 -13.42 -55.22 -26.13
CA ASN A 2 -12.94 -54.30 -25.09
C ASN A 2 -11.42 -54.07 -25.27
N PRO A 3 -10.89 -52.87 -25.00
CA PRO A 3 -9.45 -52.62 -25.05
C PRO A 3 -8.76 -53.46 -23.97
N PHE A 4 -7.83 -54.31 -24.38
CA PHE A 4 -6.97 -55.07 -23.49
C PHE A 4 -5.86 -54.15 -22.95
N LYS A 5 -5.58 -54.18 -21.65
CA LYS A 5 -4.40 -53.52 -21.06
C LYS A 5 -3.46 -54.59 -20.54
N ILE A 6 -2.19 -54.52 -20.91
CA ILE A 6 -1.14 -55.43 -20.46
C ILE A 6 -0.46 -54.85 -19.23
N LYS A 7 -0.38 -55.64 -18.14
CA LYS A 7 0.29 -55.25 -16.88
C LYS A 7 1.47 -56.19 -16.59
N PHE A 8 2.68 -55.65 -16.39
CA PHE A 8 3.86 -56.43 -16.01
C PHE A 8 4.01 -56.50 -14.49
N GLU A 9 4.24 -57.69 -13.94
CA GLU A 9 4.42 -57.88 -12.50
C GLU A 9 5.59 -58.83 -12.20
N GLN A 10 6.77 -58.25 -11.94
CA GLN A 10 7.52 -58.46 -10.70
C GLN A 10 8.38 -57.21 -10.42
N ASN A 11 8.31 -56.73 -9.17
CA ASN A 11 8.81 -55.44 -8.66
C ASN A 11 8.33 -54.17 -9.40
N LYS A 12 7.00 -53.95 -9.30
CA LYS A 12 6.20 -52.73 -9.59
C LYS A 12 6.64 -51.84 -10.77
N ILE A 13 6.22 -52.21 -11.98
CA ILE A 13 6.18 -51.33 -13.17
C ILE A 13 4.73 -51.30 -13.70
N TYR A 14 4.18 -50.13 -13.97
CA TYR A 14 2.83 -49.98 -14.56
C TYR A 14 2.93 -49.19 -15.87
N SER A 15 2.49 -49.79 -16.97
CA SER A 15 2.15 -49.08 -18.20
C SER A 15 0.63 -49.08 -18.38
N SER A 16 -0.02 -47.92 -18.36
CA SER A 16 -1.35 -47.75 -18.95
C SER A 16 -1.19 -47.07 -20.32
N LEU A 17 -2.00 -47.56 -21.27
CA LEU A 17 -2.29 -47.13 -22.65
C LEU A 17 -1.40 -46.06 -23.32
N ASP A 18 -1.06 -46.39 -24.58
CA ASP A 18 -0.36 -45.63 -25.62
C ASP A 18 1.18 -45.63 -25.58
N ASN A 19 1.78 -46.54 -26.36
CA ASN A 19 3.13 -46.47 -26.94
C ASN A 19 4.27 -45.96 -26.03
N LYS A 20 4.47 -46.56 -24.84
CA LYS A 20 5.59 -46.17 -23.97
C LYS A 20 6.30 -47.33 -23.27
N SER A 21 7.56 -47.03 -22.99
CA SER A 21 8.65 -47.78 -22.36
C SER A 21 8.33 -48.34 -20.97
N ALA A 22 8.80 -49.54 -20.67
CA ALA A 22 8.71 -50.22 -19.36
C ALA A 22 10.12 -50.62 -18.86
N VAL A 23 10.65 -50.00 -17.80
CA VAL A 23 12.01 -50.27 -17.30
C VAL A 23 12.03 -51.52 -16.42
N PHE A 24 12.83 -52.56 -16.72
CA PHE A 24 12.99 -53.74 -15.84
C PHE A 24 14.27 -53.62 -15.00
N ILE A 25 14.17 -53.92 -13.70
CA ILE A 25 15.31 -53.96 -12.78
C ILE A 25 15.22 -55.26 -12.00
N SER A 26 16.18 -56.17 -12.19
CA SER A 26 16.33 -57.34 -11.32
C SER A 26 17.12 -56.93 -10.08
N ASP A 27 16.56 -57.19 -8.91
CA ASP A 27 17.16 -57.01 -7.59
C ASP A 27 17.99 -58.23 -7.15
N ASN A 28 18.03 -59.31 -7.94
CA ASN A 28 18.80 -60.51 -7.63
C ASN A 28 19.70 -60.97 -8.80
N PRO A 29 21.03 -60.79 -8.70
CA PRO A 29 21.98 -61.15 -9.76
C PRO A 29 22.18 -62.66 -9.94
N SER A 30 21.64 -63.49 -9.05
CA SER A 30 21.74 -64.95 -9.12
C SER A 30 20.55 -65.62 -9.83
N GLN A 31 19.50 -64.87 -10.17
CA GLN A 31 18.37 -65.37 -10.94
C GLN A 31 18.59 -65.11 -12.43
N ASN A 32 18.99 -66.15 -13.17
CA ASN A 32 19.04 -66.17 -14.65
C ASN A 32 17.65 -66.32 -15.30
N ASP A 33 16.59 -66.03 -14.54
CA ASP A 33 15.21 -66.28 -14.92
C ASP A 33 14.55 -64.94 -15.30
N PHE A 34 14.16 -64.79 -16.56
CA PHE A 34 13.36 -63.66 -17.01
C PHE A 34 11.88 -64.07 -17.02
N HIS A 35 11.05 -63.35 -16.26
CA HIS A 35 9.62 -63.59 -16.14
C HIS A 35 8.83 -62.47 -16.83
N LEU A 36 8.22 -62.78 -17.98
CA LEU A 36 7.29 -61.89 -18.65
C LEU A 36 5.87 -62.17 -18.15
N LYS A 37 5.40 -61.40 -17.16
CA LYS A 37 4.01 -61.48 -16.71
C LYS A 37 3.14 -60.53 -17.53
N VAL A 38 2.08 -61.04 -18.15
CA VAL A 38 1.12 -60.29 -18.96
C VAL A 38 -0.22 -60.34 -18.22
N GLY A 39 -0.53 -59.28 -17.49
CA GLY A 39 -1.81 -59.08 -16.82
C GLY A 39 -2.86 -58.51 -17.75
N VAL A 40 -4.13 -58.79 -17.48
CA VAL A 40 -5.27 -58.41 -18.31
C VAL A 40 -6.31 -57.75 -17.43
N THR A 41 -6.70 -56.54 -17.76
CA THR A 41 -7.60 -55.73 -16.92
C THR A 41 -9.08 -55.95 -17.25
N SER A 42 -9.48 -57.16 -17.62
CA SER A 42 -10.86 -57.48 -17.98
C SER A 42 -11.49 -58.32 -16.88
N ASP A 43 -12.66 -57.90 -16.37
CA ASP A 43 -13.45 -58.70 -15.41
C ASP A 43 -14.03 -59.98 -16.04
N ASN A 44 -13.89 -60.14 -17.35
CA ASN A 44 -14.33 -61.32 -18.10
C ASN A 44 -13.14 -62.21 -18.45
N ILE A 45 -13.30 -63.52 -18.23
CA ILE A 45 -12.43 -64.55 -18.78
C ILE A 45 -12.46 -64.46 -20.30
N PHE A 46 -11.29 -64.37 -20.91
CA PHE A 46 -11.17 -64.32 -22.36
C PHE A 46 -10.21 -65.40 -22.86
N THR A 47 -10.45 -65.85 -24.08
CA THR A 47 -9.67 -66.89 -24.73
C THR A 47 -8.68 -66.25 -25.70
N LEU A 48 -7.39 -66.42 -25.46
CA LEU A 48 -6.37 -66.11 -26.46
C LEU A 48 -6.33 -67.24 -27.50
N PRO A 49 -6.47 -66.96 -28.80
CA PRO A 49 -6.49 -68.00 -29.81
C PRO A 49 -5.09 -68.59 -30.01
N GLY A 50 -4.95 -69.90 -29.84
CA GLY A 50 -3.73 -70.63 -30.18
C GLY A 50 -3.79 -71.26 -31.57
N THR A 51 -2.69 -71.87 -32.00
CA THR A 51 -2.61 -72.53 -33.33
C THR A 51 -3.45 -73.79 -33.50
N ASN A 52 -4.00 -74.39 -32.43
CA ASN A 52 -4.93 -75.54 -32.39
C ASN A 52 -4.99 -76.36 -33.70
N ASN A 53 -3.97 -77.20 -33.93
CA ASN A 53 -3.87 -78.11 -35.07
C ASN A 53 -3.94 -77.46 -36.47
N GLY A 54 -3.46 -76.21 -36.62
CA GLY A 54 -3.36 -75.52 -37.90
C GLY A 54 -4.67 -74.91 -38.41
N LYS A 55 -5.71 -74.83 -37.57
CA LYS A 55 -7.04 -74.30 -37.98
C LYS A 55 -7.21 -72.79 -37.78
N ASN A 56 -6.45 -72.18 -36.89
CA ASN A 56 -6.48 -70.73 -36.67
C ASN A 56 -5.42 -70.07 -37.54
N ALA A 57 -5.83 -69.29 -38.54
CA ALA A 57 -4.92 -68.58 -39.44
C ALA A 57 -4.07 -67.52 -38.71
N ASN A 58 -4.54 -67.02 -37.56
CA ASN A 58 -3.92 -65.92 -36.82
C ASN A 58 -3.81 -66.27 -35.32
N PRO A 59 -2.82 -67.08 -34.90
CA PRO A 59 -2.57 -67.32 -33.48
C PRO A 59 -2.14 -66.03 -32.77
N PHE A 60 -2.41 -65.94 -31.47
CA PHE A 60 -1.87 -64.87 -30.63
C PHE A 60 -0.34 -64.95 -30.62
N THR A 61 0.30 -63.85 -31.02
CA THR A 61 1.76 -63.77 -31.16
C THR A 61 2.30 -62.61 -30.33
N ILE A 62 3.33 -62.87 -29.54
CA ILE A 62 4.11 -61.82 -28.87
C ILE A 62 5.43 -61.71 -29.61
N THR A 63 5.73 -60.55 -30.17
CA THR A 63 7.01 -60.28 -30.81
C THR A 63 7.90 -59.55 -29.80
N ILE A 64 9.10 -60.08 -29.56
CA ILE A 64 10.09 -59.48 -28.67
C ILE A 64 11.32 -59.22 -29.52
N ASP A 65 11.61 -57.95 -29.76
CA ASP A 65 12.84 -57.49 -30.38
C ASP A 65 13.85 -57.17 -29.28
N PHE A 66 14.94 -57.93 -29.24
CA PHE A 66 16.00 -57.72 -28.26
C PHE A 66 16.93 -56.56 -28.62
N GLU A 67 16.72 -55.86 -29.75
CA GLU A 67 17.51 -54.73 -30.25
C GLU A 67 19.04 -54.92 -30.16
N GLY A 68 19.50 -56.17 -30.30
CA GLY A 68 20.93 -56.53 -30.21
C GLY A 68 21.48 -56.80 -28.80
N LEU A 69 20.64 -56.88 -27.77
CA LEU A 69 21.02 -57.36 -26.42
C LEU A 69 21.51 -58.81 -26.44
N LEU A 70 20.85 -59.65 -27.24
CA LEU A 70 21.23 -61.04 -27.44
C LEU A 70 21.85 -61.18 -28.84
N SER A 71 22.98 -61.88 -28.93
CA SER A 71 23.50 -62.38 -30.20
C SER A 71 22.54 -63.40 -30.80
N GLN A 72 22.59 -63.59 -32.11
CA GLN A 72 21.77 -64.60 -32.80
C GLN A 72 21.92 -66.01 -32.19
N SER A 73 23.10 -66.36 -31.67
CA SER A 73 23.33 -67.64 -30.98
C SER A 73 22.62 -67.73 -29.63
N GLU A 74 22.47 -66.62 -28.92
CA GLU A 74 21.78 -66.56 -27.63
C GLU A 74 20.27 -66.55 -27.81
N VAL A 75 19.77 -65.78 -28.79
CA VAL A 75 18.35 -65.83 -29.17
C VAL A 75 17.96 -67.26 -29.57
N LYS A 76 18.83 -67.97 -30.31
CA LYS A 76 18.68 -69.39 -30.63
C LYS A 76 18.73 -70.33 -29.43
N ALA A 77 19.39 -69.93 -28.35
CA ALA A 77 19.52 -70.72 -27.13
C ALA A 77 18.36 -70.50 -26.14
N LEU A 78 17.46 -69.55 -26.41
CA LEU A 78 16.29 -69.30 -25.57
C LEU A 78 15.38 -70.53 -25.54
N VAL A 79 15.05 -70.97 -24.32
CA VAL A 79 14.08 -72.04 -24.08
C VAL A 79 12.92 -71.47 -23.29
N ILE A 80 11.71 -71.68 -23.79
CA ILE A 80 10.48 -71.44 -23.02
C ILE A 80 10.01 -72.80 -22.51
N PRO A 81 10.07 -73.06 -21.19
CA PRO A 81 9.62 -74.31 -20.60
C PRO A 81 8.10 -74.48 -20.65
N ASP A 82 7.35 -73.39 -20.89
CA ASP A 82 5.89 -73.43 -20.98
C ASP A 82 5.43 -74.06 -22.31
N PRO A 83 4.74 -75.22 -22.28
CA PRO A 83 4.31 -75.93 -23.49
C PRO A 83 3.25 -75.17 -24.31
N TYR A 84 2.63 -74.13 -23.75
CA TYR A 84 1.65 -73.32 -24.46
C TYR A 84 2.27 -72.40 -25.50
N TRP A 85 3.59 -72.17 -25.46
CA TRP A 85 4.27 -71.22 -26.33
C TRP A 85 5.29 -71.91 -27.22
N LYS A 86 5.27 -71.57 -28.50
CA LYS A 86 6.34 -71.91 -29.43
C LYS A 86 7.16 -70.67 -29.69
N LEU A 87 8.46 -70.77 -29.48
CA LEU A 87 9.41 -69.73 -29.85
C LEU A 87 9.83 -69.93 -31.30
N GLU A 88 9.59 -68.91 -32.13
CA GLU A 88 10.09 -68.86 -33.51
C GLU A 88 10.99 -67.64 -33.69
N LEU A 89 12.11 -67.81 -34.39
CA LEU A 89 12.98 -66.70 -34.75
C LEU A 89 12.38 -65.95 -35.93
N ALA A 90 12.34 -64.62 -35.85
CA ALA A 90 12.04 -63.80 -37.01
C ALA A 90 13.18 -63.85 -38.04
N SER A 91 12.94 -63.27 -39.22
CA SER A 91 13.91 -63.25 -40.32
C SER A 91 15.19 -62.47 -40.00
N ASP A 92 15.12 -61.49 -39.09
CA ASP A 92 16.28 -60.70 -38.62
C ASP A 92 17.20 -61.45 -37.65
N GLN A 93 16.78 -62.63 -37.17
CA GLN A 93 17.49 -63.49 -36.20
C GLN A 93 17.81 -62.82 -34.85
N ILE A 94 17.24 -61.65 -34.56
CA ILE A 94 17.38 -60.92 -33.29
C ILE A 94 16.03 -60.67 -32.61
N THR A 95 14.94 -60.86 -33.34
CA THR A 95 13.57 -60.83 -32.85
C THR A 95 13.02 -62.25 -32.67
N VAL A 96 12.27 -62.48 -31.59
CA VAL A 96 11.53 -63.74 -31.36
C VAL A 96 10.03 -63.51 -31.41
N ASN A 97 9.33 -64.45 -32.03
CA ASN A 97 7.88 -64.55 -32.01
C ASN A 97 7.49 -65.68 -31.06
N LEU A 98 6.77 -65.35 -30.00
CA LEU A 98 6.13 -66.34 -29.13
C LEU A 98 4.74 -66.60 -29.66
N ILE A 99 4.53 -67.79 -30.20
CA ILE A 99 3.29 -68.19 -30.85
C ILE A 99 2.54 -69.12 -29.91
N LEU A 100 1.36 -68.69 -29.47
CA LEU A 100 0.51 -69.49 -28.61
C LEU A 100 0.03 -70.75 -29.36
N GLN A 101 0.33 -71.94 -28.83
CA GLN A 101 0.08 -73.22 -29.49
C GLN A 101 -1.37 -73.70 -29.36
N GLN A 102 -1.99 -73.41 -28.23
CA GLN A 102 -3.37 -73.78 -27.91
C GLN A 102 -4.11 -72.62 -27.26
N ASP A 103 -5.43 -72.64 -27.35
CA ASP A 103 -6.27 -71.60 -26.76
C ASP A 103 -5.98 -71.48 -25.26
N LEU A 104 -5.66 -70.26 -24.80
CA LEU A 104 -5.35 -69.98 -23.40
C LEU A 104 -6.47 -69.14 -22.79
N MET A 105 -7.16 -69.71 -21.80
CA MET A 105 -8.15 -69.00 -21.01
C MET A 105 -7.43 -68.17 -19.95
N VAL A 106 -7.58 -66.84 -20.01
CA VAL A 106 -6.94 -65.94 -19.05
C VAL A 106 -8.03 -65.21 -18.27
N SER A 107 -8.03 -65.39 -16.95
CA SER A 107 -8.93 -64.66 -16.03
C SER A 107 -8.29 -63.35 -15.55
N ASP A 108 -6.99 -63.37 -15.23
CA ASP A 108 -6.31 -62.22 -14.59
C ASP A 108 -4.94 -61.93 -15.22
N ALA A 109 -4.06 -62.92 -15.29
CA ALA A 109 -2.72 -62.79 -15.88
C ALA A 109 -2.17 -64.16 -16.31
N PHE A 110 -1.24 -64.15 -17.25
CA PHE A 110 -0.36 -65.30 -17.51
C PHE A 110 1.10 -64.86 -17.40
N SER A 111 2.01 -65.80 -17.17
CA SER A 111 3.45 -65.51 -17.06
C SER A 111 4.23 -66.45 -17.98
N ILE A 112 5.09 -65.88 -18.82
CA ILE A 112 6.03 -66.62 -19.64
C ILE A 112 7.38 -66.57 -18.96
N LYS A 113 7.91 -67.73 -18.58
CA LYS A 113 9.28 -67.85 -18.08
C LYS A 113 10.22 -68.12 -19.24
N PHE A 114 11.37 -67.47 -19.25
CA PHE A 114 12.48 -67.81 -20.14
C PHE A 114 13.60 -68.42 -19.29
N ASP A 115 14.00 -69.64 -19.62
CA ASP A 115 15.14 -70.29 -18.98
C ASP A 115 16.42 -70.03 -19.79
N ASN A 116 17.56 -70.01 -19.09
CA ASN A 116 18.90 -69.87 -19.68
C ASN A 116 19.15 -68.54 -20.41
N LEU A 117 18.51 -67.45 -19.98
CA LEU A 117 18.82 -66.11 -20.49
C LEU A 117 20.23 -65.71 -20.01
N THR A 118 21.26 -66.05 -20.79
CA THR A 118 22.63 -65.63 -20.52
C THR A 118 22.99 -64.53 -21.50
N VAL A 119 23.12 -63.29 -21.01
CA VAL A 119 23.54 -62.14 -21.84
C VAL A 119 25.07 -62.11 -21.88
N SER A 120 25.67 -62.58 -22.97
CA SER A 120 27.12 -62.77 -23.17
C SER A 120 27.87 -61.51 -23.57
N ARG A 121 27.18 -60.43 -23.96
CA ARG A 121 27.84 -59.15 -24.26
C ARG A 121 28.30 -58.49 -22.96
N LYS A 122 29.53 -58.83 -22.55
CA LYS A 122 30.25 -58.27 -21.39
C LYS A 122 30.72 -56.82 -21.57
N THR A 123 30.49 -56.15 -22.70
CA THR A 123 31.28 -54.96 -23.06
C THR A 123 30.54 -53.69 -23.52
N GLN A 124 29.20 -53.64 -23.61
CA GLN A 124 28.49 -52.40 -23.99
C GLN A 124 27.15 -52.21 -23.26
N PRO A 125 26.76 -50.95 -22.95
CA PRO A 125 25.61 -50.64 -22.11
C PRO A 125 24.28 -50.82 -22.85
N MET A 126 23.21 -50.97 -22.05
CA MET A 126 21.78 -51.10 -22.36
C MET A 126 21.32 -50.73 -23.79
N TYR A 127 20.63 -51.67 -24.44
CA TYR A 127 19.64 -51.34 -25.48
C TYR A 127 18.23 -51.39 -24.88
N PRO A 128 17.27 -50.60 -25.40
CA PRO A 128 15.86 -50.87 -25.18
C PRO A 128 15.52 -52.24 -25.76
N ILE A 129 14.83 -53.12 -25.03
CA ILE A 129 14.11 -54.23 -25.69
C ILE A 129 12.78 -53.65 -26.15
N GLY A 130 12.56 -53.64 -27.46
CA GLY A 130 11.24 -53.40 -28.01
C GLY A 130 10.38 -54.65 -27.81
N ILE A 131 9.39 -54.61 -26.92
CA ILE A 131 8.37 -55.68 -26.86
C ILE A 131 7.17 -55.22 -27.67
N GLN A 132 6.95 -55.84 -28.82
CA GLN A 132 5.78 -55.58 -29.65
C GLN A 132 4.77 -56.72 -29.49
N VAL A 133 3.65 -56.45 -28.83
CA VAL A 133 2.57 -57.45 -28.74
C VAL A 133 1.67 -57.30 -29.96
N ILE A 134 1.72 -58.27 -30.87
CA ILE A 134 0.93 -58.28 -32.10
C ILE A 134 -0.23 -59.27 -31.95
N HIS A 135 -1.41 -58.75 -31.60
CA HIS A 135 -2.63 -59.53 -31.79
C HIS A 135 -3.25 -59.18 -33.14
N SER A 136 -3.33 -60.14 -34.06
CA SER A 136 -4.02 -59.96 -35.35
C SER A 136 -5.38 -60.63 -35.36
N PRO A 137 -6.46 -59.99 -34.86
CA PRO A 137 -7.75 -60.21 -35.49
C PRO A 137 -7.72 -59.49 -36.85
N ALA A 138 -8.62 -59.84 -37.76
CA ALA A 138 -8.67 -59.37 -39.15
C ALA A 138 -8.86 -57.84 -39.37
N SER A 139 -8.47 -56.98 -38.42
CA SER A 139 -8.44 -55.53 -38.52
C SER A 139 -7.08 -54.99 -38.05
N PRO A 140 -6.32 -54.27 -38.90
CA PRO A 140 -4.92 -53.89 -38.67
C PRO A 140 -4.70 -52.70 -37.70
N SER A 141 -5.60 -52.44 -36.74
CA SER A 141 -5.62 -51.18 -35.99
C SER A 141 -5.28 -51.26 -34.49
N SER A 142 -4.80 -52.39 -33.96
CA SER A 142 -4.44 -52.51 -32.52
C SER A 142 -3.05 -53.11 -32.31
N PHE A 143 -2.01 -52.31 -32.56
CA PHE A 143 -0.63 -52.63 -32.19
C PHE A 143 -0.33 -52.07 -30.79
N PHE A 144 0.30 -52.87 -29.95
CA PHE A 144 0.87 -52.42 -28.67
C PHE A 144 2.39 -52.45 -28.81
N ASN A 145 2.99 -51.27 -29.03
CA ASN A 145 4.45 -51.12 -29.01
C ASN A 145 4.90 -50.73 -27.59
N ILE A 146 5.59 -51.63 -26.90
CA ILE A 146 6.37 -51.30 -25.70
C ILE A 146 7.77 -50.98 -26.21
N LYS A 147 8.11 -49.69 -26.29
CA LYS A 147 9.32 -49.25 -26.99
C LYS A 147 10.62 -49.57 -26.25
N ASN A 148 10.65 -49.61 -24.92
CA ASN A 148 11.92 -49.82 -24.20
C ASN A 148 11.73 -50.72 -22.97
N VAL A 149 12.40 -51.87 -22.91
CA VAL A 149 12.71 -52.58 -21.66
C VAL A 149 14.20 -52.57 -21.40
N PHE A 150 14.61 -51.96 -20.29
CA PHE A 150 16.00 -51.96 -19.85
C PHE A 150 16.24 -53.20 -19.01
N ILE A 151 17.35 -53.91 -19.21
CA ILE A 151 17.80 -54.99 -18.33
C ILE A 151 19.14 -54.56 -17.74
N LEU A 152 19.20 -54.42 -16.41
CA LEU A 152 20.46 -54.22 -15.71
C LEU A 152 21.16 -55.57 -15.59
N ASN A 153 22.24 -55.75 -16.36
CA ASN A 153 23.13 -56.90 -16.22
C ASN A 153 23.99 -56.68 -14.96
N PRO A 154 23.92 -57.54 -13.94
CA PRO A 154 24.91 -57.46 -12.87
C PRO A 154 26.26 -57.95 -13.40
N PRO A 155 27.34 -57.18 -13.21
CA PRO A 155 28.65 -57.60 -13.67
C PRO A 155 29.14 -58.82 -12.91
N ALA A 156 29.88 -59.66 -13.63
CA ALA A 156 30.60 -60.77 -13.04
C ALA A 156 31.81 -60.23 -12.25
N ALA A 157 31.95 -60.72 -11.01
CA ALA A 157 32.93 -60.34 -9.97
C ALA A 157 32.61 -59.04 -9.22
N VAL A 158 32.84 -59.07 -7.90
CA VAL A 158 32.50 -58.07 -6.86
C VAL A 158 32.28 -56.66 -7.43
N PRO A 159 31.02 -56.16 -7.43
CA PRO A 159 30.75 -54.88 -8.02
C PRO A 159 31.56 -53.79 -7.35
N LYS A 160 32.18 -52.91 -8.15
CA LYS A 160 32.84 -51.70 -7.68
C LYS A 160 31.81 -50.57 -7.75
N PRO A 161 31.04 -50.31 -6.69
CA PRO A 161 30.11 -49.18 -6.68
C PRO A 161 30.91 -47.88 -6.86
N LEU A 162 30.31 -46.93 -7.57
CA LEU A 162 30.86 -45.60 -7.70
C LEU A 162 30.93 -44.93 -6.32
N PRO A 163 32.11 -44.51 -5.82
CA PRO A 163 32.30 -43.93 -4.49
C PRO A 163 31.91 -42.45 -4.47
N VAL A 164 30.67 -42.18 -4.89
CA VAL A 164 30.04 -40.87 -4.83
C VAL A 164 28.90 -40.90 -3.83
N SER A 165 28.60 -39.74 -3.26
CA SER A 165 27.46 -39.56 -2.39
C SER A 165 26.50 -38.51 -2.94
N LEU A 166 25.24 -38.66 -2.57
CA LEU A 166 24.21 -37.68 -2.81
C LEU A 166 23.80 -37.03 -1.50
N HIS A 167 23.83 -35.71 -1.49
CA HIS A 167 23.42 -34.92 -0.32
C HIS A 167 22.49 -33.80 -0.75
N TRP A 168 21.46 -33.54 0.04
CA TRP A 168 20.69 -32.32 -0.12
C TRP A 168 21.58 -31.09 0.17
N ILE A 169 21.47 -30.05 -0.65
CA ILE A 169 22.19 -28.79 -0.34
C ILE A 169 21.44 -28.12 0.81
N PRO A 170 22.07 -27.94 1.99
CA PRO A 170 21.44 -27.20 3.07
C PRO A 170 21.17 -25.76 2.63
N ASP A 171 20.07 -25.18 3.09
CA ASP A 171 19.74 -23.76 2.86
C ASP A 171 19.53 -23.36 1.39
N VAL A 172 19.35 -24.31 0.46
CA VAL A 172 18.73 -23.98 -0.82
C VAL A 172 17.28 -23.65 -0.53
N GLU A 173 17.01 -22.35 -0.45
CA GLU A 173 15.67 -21.82 -0.29
C GLU A 173 14.80 -22.42 -1.39
N SER A 174 13.79 -23.19 -0.99
CA SER A 174 12.75 -23.66 -1.91
C SER A 174 12.11 -22.42 -2.51
N ILE A 175 12.51 -22.06 -3.73
CA ILE A 175 11.94 -20.91 -4.43
C ILE A 175 10.55 -21.35 -4.86
N VAL A 176 9.56 -20.96 -4.06
CA VAL A 176 8.17 -21.17 -4.43
C VAL A 176 7.77 -20.01 -5.31
N THR A 177 7.81 -20.21 -6.62
CA THR A 177 7.31 -19.23 -7.57
C THR A 177 5.79 -19.35 -7.66
N HIS A 178 5.08 -18.28 -7.30
CA HIS A 178 3.67 -18.13 -7.64
C HIS A 178 3.56 -17.27 -8.89
N PHE A 179 2.71 -17.71 -9.80
CA PHE A 179 2.14 -16.82 -10.81
C PHE A 179 0.93 -16.16 -10.18
N ASP A 180 0.90 -14.84 -10.16
CA ASP A 180 -0.33 -14.13 -9.83
C ASP A 180 -1.32 -14.17 -11.02
N ALA A 181 -2.52 -13.60 -10.84
CA ALA A 181 -3.53 -13.55 -11.90
C ALA A 181 -3.05 -12.81 -13.18
N ASN A 182 -1.95 -12.04 -13.10
CA ASN A 182 -1.34 -11.35 -14.23
C ASN A 182 -0.15 -12.12 -14.82
N ASN A 183 0.10 -13.34 -14.34
CA ASN A 183 1.22 -14.19 -14.74
C ASN A 183 2.60 -13.61 -14.36
N GLU A 184 2.65 -12.69 -13.39
CA GLU A 184 3.93 -12.17 -12.87
C GLU A 184 4.53 -13.14 -11.85
N LEU A 185 5.82 -13.42 -12.01
CA LEU A 185 6.56 -14.37 -11.19
C LEU A 185 6.96 -13.70 -9.88
N THR A 186 6.22 -13.93 -8.80
CA THR A 186 6.69 -13.56 -7.46
C THR A 186 7.64 -14.64 -6.95
N LYS A 187 8.94 -14.33 -6.93
CA LYS A 187 9.94 -15.17 -6.27
C LYS A 187 9.81 -14.98 -4.77
N GLN A 188 9.48 -16.04 -4.05
CA GLN A 188 9.56 -16.05 -2.61
C GLN A 188 10.50 -17.16 -2.19
N THR A 189 11.43 -16.80 -1.31
CA THR A 189 12.36 -17.73 -0.71
C THR A 189 11.74 -18.26 0.58
N VAL A 190 11.62 -19.57 0.68
CA VAL A 190 11.21 -20.23 1.92
C VAL A 190 12.48 -20.81 2.55
N PRO A 191 12.90 -20.34 3.74
CA PRO A 191 13.95 -20.98 4.50
C PRO A 191 13.38 -22.28 5.07
N ASP A 192 13.41 -23.35 4.28
CA ASP A 192 12.89 -24.65 4.67
C ASP A 192 13.86 -25.77 4.31
N HIS A 193 13.65 -26.92 4.95
CA HIS A 193 14.52 -28.08 4.89
C HIS A 193 14.72 -28.58 3.46
N SER A 194 15.98 -28.79 3.11
CA SER A 194 16.41 -29.33 1.83
C SER A 194 15.80 -30.72 1.57
N GLY A 195 14.98 -30.87 0.53
CA GLY A 195 14.35 -32.14 0.13
C GLY A 195 12.82 -32.22 0.26
N GLU A 196 12.15 -31.14 0.67
CA GLU A 196 10.69 -31.06 0.67
C GLU A 196 10.13 -30.55 -0.68
N VAL A 197 9.03 -31.16 -1.13
CA VAL A 197 8.23 -30.72 -2.28
C VAL A 197 6.84 -30.40 -1.77
N TYR A 198 6.44 -29.13 -1.82
CA TYR A 198 5.12 -28.73 -1.38
C TYR A 198 4.05 -29.09 -2.41
N CYS A 199 3.04 -29.82 -1.93
CA CYS A 199 1.86 -30.15 -2.71
C CYS A 199 0.93 -28.94 -2.82
N SER A 200 0.35 -28.72 -4.00
CA SER A 200 -0.76 -27.79 -4.22
C SER A 200 -1.85 -28.44 -5.05
N ASN A 201 -3.08 -28.40 -4.55
CA ASN A 201 -4.28 -28.81 -5.26
C ASN A 201 -4.87 -27.66 -6.10
N ASN A 202 -4.37 -26.44 -5.95
CA ASN A 202 -4.86 -25.28 -6.68
C ASN A 202 -4.14 -25.16 -8.04
N THR A 203 -4.86 -25.45 -9.12
CA THR A 203 -4.34 -25.33 -10.49
C THR A 203 -4.20 -23.89 -10.95
N ASP A 204 -4.94 -22.96 -10.36
CA ASP A 204 -4.90 -21.54 -10.71
C ASP A 204 -3.75 -20.81 -9.99
N SER A 205 -3.22 -21.42 -8.92
CA SER A 205 -2.04 -20.95 -8.21
C SER A 205 -1.14 -22.13 -7.82
N PRO A 206 -0.47 -22.76 -8.81
CA PRO A 206 0.37 -23.92 -8.55
C PRO A 206 1.61 -23.52 -7.74
N ILE A 207 2.01 -24.38 -6.81
CA ILE A 207 3.28 -24.27 -6.11
C ILE A 207 4.33 -25.00 -6.93
N PHE A 208 5.21 -24.24 -7.56
CA PHE A 208 6.40 -24.78 -8.19
C PHE A 208 7.53 -24.83 -7.19
N ASN A 209 8.14 -26.00 -7.06
CA ASN A 209 9.27 -26.24 -6.17
C ASN A 209 10.57 -26.25 -6.99
N VAL A 210 11.64 -25.80 -6.34
CA VAL A 210 13.02 -25.95 -6.80
C VAL A 210 13.73 -26.78 -5.74
N LEU A 211 14.41 -27.84 -6.18
CA LEU A 211 15.22 -28.68 -5.32
C LEU A 211 16.68 -28.46 -5.65
N GLY A 212 17.58 -28.66 -4.69
CA GLY A 212 19.03 -28.58 -4.90
C GLY A 212 19.73 -29.71 -4.17
N PHE A 213 20.53 -30.51 -4.88
CA PHE A 213 21.35 -31.57 -4.27
C PHE A 213 22.75 -31.61 -4.89
N LEU A 214 23.70 -32.14 -4.12
CA LEU A 214 25.11 -32.30 -4.47
C LEU A 214 25.37 -33.75 -4.85
N LEU A 215 26.10 -33.94 -5.93
CA LEU A 215 26.86 -35.15 -6.20
C LEU A 215 28.31 -34.88 -5.81
N SER A 216 28.81 -35.56 -4.77
CA SER A 216 30.18 -35.39 -4.27
C SER A 216 31.03 -36.64 -4.48
N ASN A 217 32.31 -36.43 -4.74
CA ASN A 217 33.31 -37.49 -4.72
C ASN A 217 33.91 -37.61 -3.31
N ASP A 218 33.46 -38.60 -2.56
CA ASP A 218 33.90 -38.82 -1.18
C ASP A 218 35.10 -39.77 -1.09
N ARG A 219 35.65 -40.19 -2.23
CA ARG A 219 36.74 -41.15 -2.27
C ARG A 219 38.03 -40.55 -1.71
N VAL A 220 38.60 -41.23 -0.73
CA VAL A 220 39.95 -40.95 -0.20
C VAL A 220 40.88 -42.14 -0.39
N ASP A 221 42.18 -41.89 -0.54
CA ASP A 221 43.22 -42.92 -0.57
C ASP A 221 43.45 -43.50 0.85
N SER A 222 44.37 -44.45 0.98
CA SER A 222 44.73 -45.06 2.26
C SER A 222 45.29 -44.07 3.29
N ASN A 223 45.69 -42.88 2.86
CA ASN A 223 46.22 -41.81 3.71
C ASN A 223 45.15 -40.73 4.00
N GLY A 224 43.92 -40.90 3.51
CA GLY A 224 42.85 -39.91 3.66
C GLY A 224 42.88 -38.77 2.65
N ASN A 225 43.76 -38.80 1.64
CA ASN A 225 43.78 -37.78 0.58
C ASN A 225 42.68 -38.06 -0.43
N PRO A 226 41.87 -37.09 -0.86
CA PRO A 226 40.82 -37.38 -1.82
C PRO A 226 41.40 -37.78 -3.18
N VAL A 227 40.72 -38.68 -3.89
CA VAL A 227 41.19 -39.30 -5.14
C VAL A 227 40.19 -39.00 -6.26
N PRO A 228 40.63 -38.45 -7.40
CA PRO A 228 39.72 -38.13 -8.51
C PRO A 228 39.10 -39.40 -9.09
N LEU A 229 37.87 -39.31 -9.58
CA LEU A 229 37.05 -40.45 -10.02
C LEU A 229 37.45 -41.09 -11.37
N ILE A 230 38.67 -40.82 -11.85
CA ILE A 230 39.29 -41.27 -13.13
C ILE A 230 39.01 -40.30 -14.29
N ASN A 231 39.98 -40.22 -15.22
CA ASN A 231 39.84 -39.51 -16.49
C ASN A 231 38.98 -40.32 -17.46
N ALA A 232 37.88 -39.74 -17.95
CA ALA A 232 37.10 -40.28 -19.06
C ALA A 232 38.03 -40.63 -20.23
N THR A 233 38.08 -41.91 -20.59
CA THR A 233 38.77 -42.40 -21.78
C THR A 233 37.91 -42.13 -23.01
N ALA A 234 38.53 -41.86 -24.17
CA ALA A 234 37.81 -41.50 -25.41
C ALA A 234 36.75 -42.52 -25.88
N GLU A 235 36.78 -43.77 -25.38
CA GLU A 235 35.87 -44.84 -25.80
C GLU A 235 34.51 -44.85 -25.08
N LYS A 236 34.39 -44.20 -23.91
CA LYS A 236 33.15 -44.19 -23.12
C LYS A 236 32.91 -42.83 -22.48
N THR A 237 31.72 -42.27 -22.71
CA THR A 237 31.31 -41.00 -22.09
C THR A 237 30.41 -41.30 -20.89
N PRO A 238 30.89 -41.06 -19.66
CA PRO A 238 30.07 -41.22 -18.48
C PRO A 238 28.77 -40.42 -18.59
N SER A 239 27.68 -40.96 -18.07
CA SER A 239 26.42 -40.23 -18.01
C SER A 239 25.65 -40.53 -16.75
N PHE A 240 24.92 -39.53 -16.26
CA PHE A 240 24.02 -39.69 -15.14
C PHE A 240 22.59 -39.46 -15.60
N LEU A 241 21.70 -40.40 -15.37
CA LEU A 241 20.28 -40.27 -15.69
C LEU A 241 19.54 -39.93 -14.41
N LEU A 242 19.03 -38.70 -14.36
CA LEU A 242 18.19 -38.23 -13.28
C LEU A 242 16.72 -38.52 -13.63
N HIS A 243 16.03 -39.21 -12.72
CA HIS A 243 14.63 -39.54 -12.87
C HIS A 243 13.88 -39.67 -11.54
N TRP A 244 12.56 -39.68 -11.63
CA TRP A 244 11.64 -39.81 -10.51
C TRP A 244 10.44 -40.64 -10.93
N LYS A 245 9.74 -41.22 -9.96
CA LYS A 245 8.53 -41.98 -10.24
C LYS A 245 7.39 -41.02 -10.61
N LEU A 246 6.68 -41.31 -11.70
CA LEU A 246 5.54 -40.53 -12.16
C LEU A 246 4.28 -41.41 -12.17
N ALA A 247 3.14 -40.82 -11.79
CA ALA A 247 1.85 -41.47 -11.88
C ALA A 247 1.20 -41.20 -13.25
N PRO A 248 0.53 -42.17 -13.87
CA PRO A 248 -0.36 -41.90 -14.99
C PRO A 248 -1.37 -40.79 -14.65
N ASP A 249 -1.73 -39.97 -15.64
CA ASP A 249 -2.63 -38.84 -15.42
C ASP A 249 -4.01 -39.30 -14.92
N ASP A 250 -4.45 -40.48 -15.35
CA ASP A 250 -5.72 -41.12 -14.97
C ASP A 250 -5.64 -42.02 -13.72
N ALA A 251 -4.45 -42.17 -13.11
CA ALA A 251 -4.27 -43.07 -11.98
C ALA A 251 -5.12 -42.68 -10.77
N GLN A 252 -5.85 -43.66 -10.24
CA GLN A 252 -6.68 -43.57 -9.03
C GLN A 252 -6.14 -44.41 -7.86
N ASP A 253 -5.19 -45.32 -8.11
CA ASP A 253 -4.62 -46.19 -7.09
C ASP A 253 -3.78 -45.37 -6.09
N PRO A 254 -4.16 -45.29 -4.81
CA PRO A 254 -3.46 -44.49 -3.82
C PRO A 254 -2.00 -44.93 -3.61
N GLU A 255 -1.67 -46.21 -3.82
CA GLU A 255 -0.29 -46.71 -3.67
C GLU A 255 0.61 -46.21 -4.81
N ILE A 256 0.07 -46.11 -6.03
CA ILE A 256 0.78 -45.51 -7.16
C ILE A 256 0.98 -44.01 -6.91
N LEU A 257 -0.06 -43.32 -6.44
CA LEU A 257 -0.03 -41.87 -6.19
C LEU A 257 0.90 -41.49 -5.02
N LYS A 258 0.98 -42.32 -3.97
CA LYS A 258 1.91 -42.12 -2.86
C LYS A 258 3.36 -42.14 -3.32
N GLU A 259 3.77 -43.19 -4.03
CA GLU A 259 5.17 -43.39 -4.44
C GLU A 259 5.60 -42.46 -5.59
N ALA A 260 4.69 -41.83 -6.33
CA ALA A 260 5.02 -40.90 -7.41
C ALA A 260 5.34 -39.47 -6.91
N LEU A 261 6.25 -38.78 -7.58
CA LEU A 261 6.52 -37.36 -7.36
C LEU A 261 5.37 -36.49 -7.85
N THR A 262 4.93 -36.72 -9.09
CA THR A 262 3.81 -36.00 -9.73
C THR A 262 3.20 -36.85 -10.84
N ARG A 263 2.19 -36.32 -11.54
CA ARG A 263 1.57 -36.96 -12.72
C ARG A 263 2.42 -36.76 -13.98
N ILE A 264 2.30 -37.65 -14.96
CA ILE A 264 3.08 -37.61 -16.22
C ILE A 264 2.96 -36.27 -16.94
N SER A 265 1.74 -35.73 -17.07
CA SER A 265 1.50 -34.42 -17.71
C SER A 265 2.33 -33.30 -17.07
N LYS A 266 2.38 -33.27 -15.74
CA LYS A 266 3.09 -32.25 -14.94
C LYS A 266 4.59 -32.49 -14.88
N GLY A 267 5.02 -33.75 -14.92
CA GLY A 267 6.43 -34.14 -14.90
C GLY A 267 7.21 -33.66 -16.12
N LYS A 268 6.53 -33.43 -17.26
CA LYS A 268 7.13 -32.90 -18.51
C LYS A 268 7.71 -31.50 -18.37
N ASP A 269 7.20 -30.70 -17.43
CA ASP A 269 7.63 -29.32 -17.24
C ASP A 269 8.86 -29.19 -16.32
N ILE A 270 9.24 -30.28 -15.66
CA ILE A 270 10.43 -30.32 -14.82
C ILE A 270 11.66 -30.22 -15.71
N LYS A 271 12.52 -29.24 -15.45
CA LYS A 271 13.84 -29.19 -16.07
C LYS A 271 14.91 -29.10 -15.01
N VAL A 272 16.16 -29.26 -15.41
CA VAL A 272 17.30 -29.41 -14.51
C VAL A 272 18.35 -28.40 -14.90
N PHE A 273 18.83 -27.64 -13.91
CA PHE A 273 19.97 -26.75 -14.04
C PHE A 273 21.17 -27.30 -13.26
N LEU A 274 22.37 -26.95 -13.69
CA LEU A 274 23.63 -27.34 -13.05
C LEU A 274 24.36 -26.08 -12.57
N SER A 275 25.16 -26.18 -11.51
CA SER A 275 25.91 -25.03 -10.97
C SER A 275 27.12 -24.60 -11.79
N ASN A 276 27.59 -25.41 -12.74
CA ASN A 276 28.79 -25.11 -13.53
C ASN A 276 28.62 -25.54 -15.00
N ASP A 277 29.43 -24.95 -15.87
CA ASP A 277 29.39 -25.17 -17.32
C ASP A 277 30.26 -26.36 -17.77
N SER A 278 30.92 -27.05 -16.82
CA SER A 278 31.70 -28.26 -17.09
C SER A 278 30.82 -29.48 -17.39
N TRP A 279 29.50 -29.30 -17.27
CA TRP A 279 28.48 -30.31 -17.47
C TRP A 279 27.31 -29.74 -18.27
N TYR A 280 26.53 -30.62 -18.88
CA TYR A 280 25.32 -30.23 -19.59
C TYR A 280 24.21 -31.26 -19.39
N VAL A 281 22.97 -30.79 -19.58
CA VAL A 281 21.76 -31.62 -19.46
C VAL A 281 21.15 -31.84 -20.83
N ILE A 282 20.84 -33.09 -21.16
CA ILE A 282 20.02 -33.49 -22.29
C ILE A 282 18.65 -33.89 -21.73
N THR A 283 17.61 -33.18 -22.12
CA THR A 283 16.22 -33.50 -21.78
C THR A 283 15.60 -34.36 -22.86
N ASP A 284 15.17 -35.56 -22.51
CA ASP A 284 14.33 -36.38 -23.38
C ASP A 284 12.85 -36.17 -23.00
N GLN A 285 12.09 -35.55 -23.90
CA GLN A 285 10.67 -35.28 -23.66
C GLN A 285 9.78 -36.52 -23.71
N GLU A 286 10.23 -37.60 -24.34
CA GLU A 286 9.45 -38.84 -24.44
C GLU A 286 9.57 -39.67 -23.17
N THR A 287 10.79 -39.82 -22.67
CA THR A 287 11.10 -40.64 -21.49
C THR A 287 11.04 -39.88 -20.17
N LEU A 288 11.06 -38.55 -20.21
CA LEU A 288 11.11 -37.66 -19.03
C LEU A 288 12.38 -37.82 -18.20
N PHE A 289 13.40 -38.46 -18.78
CA PHE A 289 14.72 -38.56 -18.19
C PHE A 289 15.55 -37.31 -18.50
N GLN A 290 16.36 -36.92 -17.52
CA GLN A 290 17.30 -35.82 -17.65
C GLN A 290 18.70 -36.41 -17.60
N THR A 291 19.38 -36.45 -18.75
CA THR A 291 20.71 -37.04 -18.86
C THR A 291 21.76 -35.96 -18.65
N ILE A 292 22.55 -36.09 -17.59
CA ILE A 292 23.64 -35.19 -17.22
C ILE A 292 24.95 -35.79 -17.72
N LYS A 293 25.71 -35.02 -18.51
CA LYS A 293 26.99 -35.47 -19.08
C LYS A 293 28.09 -34.43 -18.84
N PRO A 294 29.33 -34.85 -18.61
CA PRO A 294 30.47 -33.94 -18.58
C PRO A 294 30.72 -33.41 -19.99
N THR A 295 31.22 -32.17 -20.10
CA THR A 295 31.67 -31.63 -21.39
C THR A 295 32.96 -32.29 -21.84
N ASN A 296 33.30 -32.20 -23.13
CA ASN A 296 34.55 -32.76 -23.68
C ASN A 296 35.82 -32.18 -23.03
N SER A 297 35.73 -30.98 -22.44
CA SER A 297 36.81 -30.35 -21.67
C SER A 297 36.93 -30.90 -20.25
N ASN A 298 35.86 -31.48 -19.69
CA ASN A 298 35.86 -32.05 -18.36
C ASN A 298 36.23 -33.54 -18.41
N LYS A 299 37.54 -33.81 -18.41
CA LYS A 299 38.05 -35.19 -18.48
C LYS A 299 37.92 -35.92 -17.15
N ALA A 300 37.96 -35.24 -16.01
CA ALA A 300 37.69 -35.85 -14.71
C ALA A 300 36.18 -35.84 -14.48
N LEU A 301 35.58 -36.97 -14.08
CA LEU A 301 34.14 -37.01 -13.78
C LEU A 301 33.83 -36.01 -12.66
N LEU A 302 34.47 -36.19 -11.52
CA LEU A 302 34.52 -35.22 -10.42
C LEU A 302 35.94 -35.28 -9.85
N ASP A 303 36.61 -34.14 -9.81
CA ASP A 303 37.92 -34.01 -9.17
C ASP A 303 37.82 -34.17 -7.65
N VAL A 304 38.97 -34.19 -7.00
CA VAL A 304 39.15 -34.26 -5.55
C VAL A 304 38.41 -33.10 -4.87
N GLY A 305 37.35 -33.42 -4.12
CA GLY A 305 36.53 -32.41 -3.43
C GLY A 305 35.62 -31.60 -4.36
N GLU A 306 35.54 -31.95 -5.64
CA GLU A 306 34.58 -31.34 -6.55
C GLU A 306 33.16 -31.84 -6.26
N THR A 307 32.22 -30.92 -6.32
CA THR A 307 30.79 -31.22 -6.20
C THR A 307 30.04 -30.68 -7.40
N LEU A 308 29.12 -31.47 -7.94
CA LEU A 308 28.15 -31.00 -8.93
C LEU A 308 26.84 -30.69 -8.21
N SER A 309 26.43 -29.42 -8.20
CA SER A 309 25.09 -29.05 -7.71
C SER A 309 24.08 -29.19 -8.84
N ILE A 310 22.99 -29.90 -8.56
CA ILE A 310 21.93 -30.22 -9.51
C ILE A 310 20.63 -29.63 -8.98
N PHE A 311 19.95 -28.85 -9.82
CA PHE A 311 18.74 -28.10 -9.47
C PHE A 311 17.55 -28.48 -10.35
N PRO A 312 16.79 -29.53 -10.01
CA PRO A 312 15.47 -29.77 -10.59
C PRO A 312 14.53 -28.60 -10.26
N HIS A 313 13.88 -28.05 -11.27
CA HIS A 313 13.03 -26.87 -11.15
C HIS A 313 11.65 -27.11 -11.76
N LYS A 314 10.69 -26.23 -11.44
CA LYS A 314 9.29 -26.34 -11.88
C LYS A 314 8.62 -27.65 -11.46
N ILE A 315 8.98 -28.17 -10.28
CA ILE A 315 8.31 -29.34 -9.73
C ILE A 315 6.97 -28.93 -9.16
N PHE A 316 5.89 -29.28 -9.86
CA PHE A 316 4.52 -29.12 -9.38
C PHE A 316 3.91 -30.49 -9.09
N THR A 317 3.27 -30.64 -7.93
CA THR A 317 2.55 -31.86 -7.56
C THR A 317 1.25 -31.54 -6.84
N ASP A 318 0.19 -32.21 -7.25
CA ASP A 318 -1.12 -32.27 -6.60
C ASP A 318 -1.33 -33.60 -5.85
N LEU A 319 -0.31 -34.45 -5.82
CA LEU A 319 -0.39 -35.74 -5.15
C LEU A 319 -0.36 -35.55 -3.63
N THR A 320 -0.94 -36.50 -2.90
CA THR A 320 -0.97 -36.46 -1.44
C THR A 320 0.45 -36.51 -0.83
N PRO A 321 0.64 -35.92 0.36
CA PRO A 321 1.90 -35.97 1.09
C PRO A 321 2.39 -37.40 1.30
N TYR A 322 3.66 -37.65 0.98
CA TYR A 322 4.32 -38.94 1.11
C TYR A 322 5.82 -38.82 0.79
N ILE A 323 6.63 -39.80 1.19
CA ILE A 323 8.04 -39.86 0.81
C ILE A 323 8.18 -40.62 -0.52
N THR A 324 8.65 -39.93 -1.56
CA THR A 324 9.08 -40.54 -2.82
C THR A 324 10.61 -40.56 -2.91
N LYS A 325 11.15 -41.07 -4.01
CA LYS A 325 12.60 -41.13 -4.26
C LYS A 325 12.94 -40.43 -5.56
N LEU A 326 14.00 -39.65 -5.51
CA LEU A 326 14.76 -39.21 -6.66
C LEU A 326 15.83 -40.25 -6.94
N TYR A 327 15.99 -40.64 -8.20
CA TYR A 327 16.96 -41.62 -8.64
C TYR A 327 17.99 -40.93 -9.52
N LEU A 328 19.27 -41.15 -9.23
CA LEU A 328 20.38 -40.76 -10.09
C LEU A 328 21.12 -42.03 -10.50
N GLN A 329 20.83 -42.51 -11.70
CA GLN A 329 21.52 -43.65 -12.29
C GLN A 329 22.83 -43.16 -12.92
N TYR A 330 23.91 -43.93 -12.81
CA TYR A 330 25.20 -43.62 -13.44
C TYR A 330 25.59 -44.75 -14.38
N LEU A 331 26.03 -44.38 -15.58
CA LEU A 331 26.33 -45.28 -16.69
C LEU A 331 27.71 -45.01 -17.27
N ASP A 332 28.36 -46.09 -17.69
CA ASP A 332 29.64 -46.08 -18.40
C ASP A 332 30.74 -45.31 -17.67
N VAL A 333 30.73 -45.37 -16.34
CA VAL A 333 31.78 -44.72 -15.54
C VAL A 333 33.02 -45.63 -15.52
N PRO A 334 34.16 -45.23 -16.11
CA PRO A 334 35.31 -46.10 -16.25
C PRO A 334 35.78 -46.68 -14.91
N GLY A 335 35.94 -48.00 -14.85
CA GLY A 335 36.44 -48.69 -13.65
C GLY A 335 35.39 -48.98 -12.57
N PHE A 336 34.13 -48.59 -12.80
CA PHE A 336 32.99 -48.85 -11.93
C PHE A 336 31.88 -49.55 -12.72
N ASP A 337 31.02 -50.25 -11.98
CA ASP A 337 29.86 -50.91 -12.55
C ASP A 337 28.68 -49.95 -12.57
N ASP A 338 27.87 -49.98 -13.63
CA ASP A 338 26.66 -49.18 -13.72
C ASP A 338 25.75 -49.42 -12.50
N GLY A 339 25.14 -48.35 -12.02
CA GLY A 339 24.32 -48.42 -10.81
C GLY A 339 23.46 -47.18 -10.61
N TYR A 340 22.90 -47.02 -9.42
CA TYR A 340 22.10 -45.85 -9.08
C TYR A 340 22.27 -45.44 -7.61
N LEU A 341 21.95 -44.18 -7.36
CA LEU A 341 21.84 -43.57 -6.05
C LEU A 341 20.40 -43.08 -5.87
N THR A 342 19.95 -42.98 -4.62
CA THR A 342 18.61 -42.45 -4.33
C THR A 342 18.65 -41.39 -3.25
N LEU A 343 17.86 -40.34 -3.43
CA LEU A 343 17.56 -39.35 -2.41
C LEU A 343 16.07 -39.41 -2.02
N PRO A 344 15.73 -39.47 -0.72
CA PRO A 344 14.35 -39.35 -0.28
C PRO A 344 13.84 -37.93 -0.53
N LEU A 345 12.63 -37.84 -1.09
CA LEU A 345 11.90 -36.61 -1.37
C LEU A 345 10.63 -36.60 -0.54
N GLN A 346 10.46 -35.62 0.34
CA GLN A 346 9.27 -35.52 1.18
C GLN A 346 8.24 -34.62 0.50
N LYS A 347 7.15 -35.20 -0.02
CA LYS A 347 5.98 -34.41 -0.39
C LYS A 347 5.28 -33.96 0.88
N ALA A 348 5.15 -32.65 1.08
CA ALA A 348 4.54 -32.07 2.27
C ALA A 348 3.36 -31.18 1.88
N LEU A 349 2.37 -31.05 2.77
CA LEU A 349 1.42 -29.96 2.61
C LEU A 349 2.16 -28.64 2.82
N SER A 350 2.05 -27.77 1.83
CA SER A 350 1.83 -26.35 2.04
C SER A 350 1.30 -25.91 3.39
N SER A 351 2.12 -25.64 4.42
CA SER A 351 1.62 -24.88 5.57
C SER A 351 1.02 -23.55 5.11
N ALA A 352 -0.06 -23.11 5.74
CA ALA A 352 -0.58 -21.77 5.53
C ALA A 352 0.54 -20.73 5.78
N LYS A 353 0.64 -19.72 4.90
CA LYS A 353 1.61 -18.62 5.02
C LYS A 353 0.95 -17.28 4.71
N VAL A 354 1.29 -16.25 5.48
CA VAL A 354 0.94 -14.86 5.18
C VAL A 354 2.05 -14.26 4.31
N LEU A 355 1.82 -14.22 3.00
CA LEU A 355 2.77 -13.71 2.01
C LEU A 355 3.00 -12.21 2.21
N SER A 356 1.91 -11.44 2.22
CA SER A 356 1.91 -10.02 2.55
C SER A 356 0.77 -9.70 3.50
N PHE A 357 1.01 -8.73 4.39
CA PHE A 357 -0.03 -8.11 5.21
C PHE A 357 0.38 -6.67 5.42
N GLU A 358 -0.32 -5.76 4.77
CA GLU A 358 0.07 -4.37 4.61
C GLU A 358 -1.14 -3.46 4.72
N SER A 359 -0.87 -2.16 4.88
CA SER A 359 -1.89 -1.14 4.85
C SER A 359 -1.49 0.00 3.92
N ASN A 360 -2.49 0.70 3.37
CA ASN A 360 -2.28 1.93 2.60
C ASN A 360 -1.64 3.06 3.42
N THR A 361 -1.85 3.08 4.74
CA THR A 361 -1.20 4.02 5.66
C THR A 361 -1.06 3.41 7.06
N LEU A 362 0.07 3.63 7.71
CA LEU A 362 0.27 3.31 9.13
C LEU A 362 0.04 4.51 10.04
N GLU A 363 -0.20 5.68 9.45
CA GLU A 363 -0.49 6.94 10.11
C GLU A 363 -1.93 7.32 9.81
N VAL A 364 -2.81 7.17 10.79
CA VAL A 364 -4.25 7.36 10.62
C VAL A 364 -4.70 8.54 11.49
N VAL A 365 -5.39 9.51 10.90
CA VAL A 365 -6.05 10.54 11.71
C VAL A 365 -7.25 9.89 12.39
N ASN A 366 -7.45 10.19 13.66
CA ASN A 366 -8.52 9.59 14.44
C ASN A 366 -9.91 9.68 13.74
N ARG A 367 -10.70 8.61 13.85
CA ARG A 367 -11.93 8.29 13.12
C ARG A 367 -11.82 8.03 11.63
N GLN A 368 -10.64 8.16 11.02
CA GLN A 368 -10.45 7.67 9.66
C GLN A 368 -10.44 6.14 9.63
N SER A 369 -10.66 5.62 8.43
CA SER A 369 -10.53 4.20 8.14
C SER A 369 -9.12 3.85 7.70
N ILE A 370 -8.68 2.65 8.05
CA ILE A 370 -7.46 2.04 7.52
C ILE A 370 -7.84 0.90 6.58
N ASP A 371 -7.23 0.85 5.40
CA ASP A 371 -7.39 -0.27 4.48
C ASP A 371 -6.25 -1.26 4.71
N LEU A 372 -6.61 -2.49 5.04
CA LEU A 372 -5.71 -3.62 5.21
C LEU A 372 -5.79 -4.50 3.96
N ASN A 373 -4.65 -4.90 3.43
CA ASN A 373 -4.56 -5.83 2.32
C ASN A 373 -3.63 -6.97 2.68
N TRP A 374 -3.94 -8.17 2.21
CA TRP A 374 -3.08 -9.33 2.43
C TRP A 374 -3.12 -10.30 1.26
N LYS A 375 -2.07 -11.11 1.20
CA LYS A 375 -1.98 -12.29 0.36
C LYS A 375 -1.57 -13.46 1.23
N THR A 376 -2.26 -14.58 1.10
CA THR A 376 -1.92 -15.81 1.81
C THR A 376 -1.65 -16.94 0.82
N ARG A 377 -0.96 -17.98 1.29
CA ARG A 377 -0.72 -19.22 0.55
C ARG A 377 -1.23 -20.37 1.38
N ASN A 378 -2.00 -21.27 0.75
CA ASN A 378 -2.54 -22.48 1.36
C ASN A 378 -3.25 -22.25 2.70
N ALA A 379 -3.78 -21.05 2.89
CA ALA A 379 -4.71 -20.78 3.96
C ALA A 379 -6.07 -21.37 3.58
N GLU A 380 -6.71 -22.10 4.47
CA GLU A 380 -8.11 -22.52 4.37
C GLU A 380 -9.04 -21.36 4.78
N TYR A 381 -8.60 -20.56 5.74
CA TYR A 381 -9.24 -19.32 6.19
C TYR A 381 -8.21 -18.40 6.84
N VAL A 382 -8.59 -17.14 7.03
CA VAL A 382 -7.79 -16.17 7.78
C VAL A 382 -8.57 -15.60 8.96
N GLU A 383 -7.86 -15.28 10.04
CA GLU A 383 -8.37 -14.59 11.22
C GLU A 383 -7.66 -13.24 11.33
N LEU A 384 -8.44 -12.16 11.35
CA LEU A 384 -7.94 -10.82 11.63
C LEU A 384 -8.29 -10.46 13.08
N SER A 385 -7.27 -10.19 13.88
CA SER A 385 -7.42 -9.72 15.26
C SER A 385 -6.90 -8.29 15.38
N ILE A 386 -7.62 -7.47 16.16
CA ILE A 386 -7.35 -6.05 16.33
C ILE A 386 -7.15 -5.79 17.82
N THR A 387 -5.98 -5.29 18.20
CA THR A 387 -5.67 -4.92 19.58
C THR A 387 -5.53 -3.41 19.67
N ILE A 388 -6.30 -2.80 20.56
CA ILE A 388 -6.35 -1.36 20.75
C ILE A 388 -5.62 -0.97 22.03
N GLY A 389 -4.60 -0.13 21.90
CA GLY A 389 -3.75 0.35 23.00
C GLY A 389 -2.99 -0.77 23.71
N ASN A 390 -2.41 -0.45 24.88
CA ASN A 390 -1.68 -1.42 25.71
C ASN A 390 -2.61 -2.28 26.60
N LYS A 391 -3.93 -2.10 26.52
CA LYS A 391 -4.90 -2.73 27.44
C LYS A 391 -5.39 -4.10 26.97
N GLY A 392 -4.79 -4.69 25.94
CA GLY A 392 -4.99 -6.10 25.59
C GLY A 392 -6.42 -6.49 25.23
N THR A 393 -7.31 -5.53 24.97
CA THR A 393 -8.64 -5.82 24.41
C THR A 393 -8.44 -6.24 22.96
N SER A 394 -8.26 -7.55 22.77
CA SER A 394 -8.31 -8.19 21.46
C SER A 394 -9.76 -8.24 21.01
N TYR A 395 -10.09 -7.41 20.03
CA TYR A 395 -11.28 -7.64 19.22
C TYR A 395 -10.89 -8.70 18.18
N ASN A 396 -11.26 -9.96 18.43
CA ASN A 396 -11.41 -10.91 17.33
C ASN A 396 -12.62 -10.40 16.55
N SER A 397 -12.40 -9.72 15.42
CA SER A 397 -13.48 -8.96 14.76
C SER A 397 -14.56 -9.84 14.15
N ILE A 398 -14.46 -11.14 14.36
CA ILE A 398 -15.26 -12.21 13.80
C ILE A 398 -15.33 -13.25 14.91
N ASP A 399 -16.50 -13.37 15.54
CA ASP A 399 -16.90 -14.58 16.24
C ASP A 399 -16.50 -15.76 15.34
N HIS A 400 -15.85 -16.82 15.82
CA HIS A 400 -15.20 -17.90 15.01
C HIS A 400 -16.04 -18.49 13.84
N LYS A 401 -17.32 -18.10 13.73
CA LYS A 401 -18.30 -18.39 12.70
C LYS A 401 -18.15 -17.59 11.40
N ASP A 402 -17.65 -16.34 11.39
CA ASP A 402 -17.57 -15.54 10.14
C ASP A 402 -16.16 -15.57 9.52
N GLN A 403 -15.55 -16.76 9.37
CA GLN A 403 -14.25 -16.93 8.72
C GLN A 403 -14.16 -16.08 7.45
N ILE A 404 -13.14 -15.21 7.36
CA ILE A 404 -12.90 -14.43 6.15
C ILE A 404 -12.49 -15.44 5.08
N ALA A 405 -13.34 -15.61 4.07
CA ALA A 405 -13.01 -16.44 2.93
C ALA A 405 -11.66 -15.97 2.37
N VAL A 406 -10.76 -16.91 2.07
CA VAL A 406 -9.39 -16.65 1.58
C VAL A 406 -9.36 -15.71 0.38
N ASN A 407 -10.46 -15.69 -0.38
CA ASN A 407 -10.68 -14.86 -1.57
C ASN A 407 -10.83 -13.37 -1.24
N GLN A 408 -11.14 -13.01 0.01
CA GLN A 408 -11.13 -11.62 0.46
C GLN A 408 -9.71 -11.25 0.87
N SER A 409 -9.06 -10.45 0.04
CA SER A 409 -7.69 -9.96 0.26
C SER A 409 -7.64 -8.54 0.84
N LYS A 410 -8.79 -7.99 1.25
CA LYS A 410 -8.93 -6.60 1.71
C LYS A 410 -9.95 -6.47 2.84
N PHE A 411 -9.66 -5.65 3.83
CA PHE A 411 -10.58 -5.24 4.89
C PHE A 411 -10.38 -3.77 5.25
N THR A 412 -11.47 -3.04 5.46
CA THR A 412 -11.44 -1.64 5.87
C THR A 412 -11.91 -1.54 7.32
N TYR A 413 -11.01 -1.18 8.23
CA TYR A 413 -11.38 -0.93 9.63
C TYR A 413 -11.69 0.55 9.81
N ALA A 414 -12.97 0.87 9.99
CA ALA A 414 -13.47 2.25 10.08
C ALA A 414 -13.45 2.79 11.52
N ASN A 415 -13.42 4.12 11.64
CA ASN A 415 -13.59 4.84 12.90
C ASN A 415 -12.54 4.50 13.99
N ILE A 416 -11.25 4.47 13.65
CA ILE A 416 -10.20 4.17 14.63
C ILE A 416 -10.07 5.32 15.65
N THR A 417 -10.29 5.03 16.95
CA THR A 417 -10.31 6.06 18.00
C THR A 417 -9.10 6.13 18.91
N ASP A 418 -8.25 5.12 18.92
CA ASP A 418 -7.27 4.91 19.99
C ASP A 418 -5.90 4.54 19.42
N SER A 419 -4.81 4.88 20.11
CA SER A 419 -3.44 4.61 19.65
C SER A 419 -2.60 3.86 20.70
N PRO A 420 -1.70 2.94 20.29
CA PRO A 420 -1.57 2.35 18.96
C PRO A 420 -2.68 1.33 18.65
N VAL A 421 -2.91 1.01 17.37
CA VAL A 421 -3.75 -0.12 16.96
C VAL A 421 -2.87 -1.17 16.29
N THR A 422 -2.90 -2.39 16.82
CA THR A 422 -2.15 -3.53 16.28
C THR A 422 -3.11 -4.46 15.56
N PHE A 423 -2.91 -4.65 14.27
CA PHE A 423 -3.63 -5.63 13.47
C PHE A 423 -2.76 -6.87 13.35
N THR A 424 -3.30 -8.04 13.66
CA THR A 424 -2.62 -9.33 13.47
C THR A 424 -3.48 -10.22 12.60
N LEU A 425 -2.94 -10.59 11.45
CA LEU A 425 -3.54 -11.54 10.52
C LEU A 425 -2.90 -12.91 10.74
N LYS A 426 -3.74 -13.91 10.99
CA LYS A 426 -3.36 -15.33 11.04
C LYS A 426 -3.94 -16.06 9.84
N ALA A 427 -3.12 -16.81 9.12
CA ALA A 427 -3.55 -17.68 8.04
C ALA A 427 -3.50 -19.13 8.51
N PHE A 428 -4.62 -19.84 8.47
CA PHE A 428 -4.76 -21.19 9.02
C PHE A 428 -4.83 -22.27 7.95
N GLN A 429 -4.29 -23.45 8.26
CA GLN A 429 -4.55 -24.71 7.56
C GLN A 429 -4.69 -25.81 8.61
N GLY A 430 -5.92 -26.28 8.85
CA GLY A 430 -6.25 -27.04 10.05
C GLY A 430 -5.85 -26.28 11.33
N ASP A 431 -5.10 -26.95 12.21
CA ASP A 431 -4.65 -26.38 13.50
C ASP A 431 -3.35 -25.56 13.41
N LYS A 432 -2.70 -25.55 12.24
CA LYS A 432 -1.45 -24.82 12.02
C LYS A 432 -1.75 -23.45 11.43
N TYR A 433 -0.97 -22.45 11.82
CA TYR A 433 -1.08 -21.11 11.25
C TYR A 433 0.26 -20.40 11.13
N ASP A 434 0.27 -19.40 10.24
CA ASP A 434 1.30 -18.38 10.12
C ASP A 434 0.68 -17.03 10.44
N GLN A 435 1.47 -16.08 10.94
CA GLN A 435 0.96 -14.79 11.35
C GLN A 435 1.86 -13.63 10.93
N LYS A 436 1.23 -12.50 10.60
CA LYS A 436 1.90 -11.21 10.47
C LYS A 436 1.13 -10.14 11.23
N THR A 437 1.88 -9.15 11.69
CA THR A 437 1.34 -8.04 12.48
C THR A 437 1.78 -6.72 11.85
N ILE A 438 0.87 -5.76 11.81
CA ILE A 438 1.17 -4.37 11.50
C ILE A 438 0.64 -3.48 12.63
N VAL A 439 1.32 -2.37 12.89
CA VAL A 439 0.96 -1.41 13.95
C VAL A 439 0.67 -0.07 13.31
N ALA A 440 -0.54 0.45 13.50
CA ALA A 440 -0.95 1.77 13.08
C ALA A 440 -0.90 2.75 14.26
N THR A 441 -0.38 3.94 14.00
CA THR A 441 -0.40 5.08 14.94
C THR A 441 -1.59 5.96 14.61
N VAL A 442 -2.33 6.35 15.64
CA VAL A 442 -3.58 7.10 15.49
C VAL A 442 -3.35 8.46 16.10
N PHE A 443 -3.39 9.48 15.24
CA PHE A 443 -3.08 10.83 15.65
C PHE A 443 -4.36 11.55 16.07
N THR A 444 -4.30 12.16 17.26
CA THR A 444 -5.34 13.05 17.78
C THR A 444 -5.07 14.50 17.39
N THR A 445 -6.13 15.27 17.25
CA THR A 445 -6.02 16.69 16.96
C THR A 445 -5.46 17.45 18.16
N GLU A 446 -4.46 18.29 17.93
CA GLU A 446 -3.79 19.07 18.97
C GLU A 446 -3.66 20.55 18.58
N LEU A 447 -3.92 21.45 19.53
CA LEU A 447 -3.62 22.87 19.43
C LEU A 447 -2.36 23.17 20.25
N LYS A 448 -1.17 23.08 19.64
CA LYS A 448 0.10 23.31 20.34
C LYS A 448 0.21 24.74 20.86
N SER A 449 -0.11 25.72 20.01
CA SER A 449 -0.06 27.14 20.39
C SER A 449 -1.05 27.98 19.61
N PHE A 450 -1.55 29.02 20.28
CA PHE A 450 -2.25 30.15 19.67
C PHE A 450 -1.92 31.36 20.54
N THR A 451 -1.14 32.29 20.00
CA THR A 451 -0.54 33.43 20.71
C THR A 451 -0.58 34.69 19.84
N SER A 452 -0.28 35.83 20.44
CA SER A 452 0.01 37.08 19.72
C SER A 452 1.31 37.69 20.19
N ASP A 453 1.85 38.63 19.41
CA ASP A 453 2.96 39.52 19.79
C ASP A 453 2.49 40.73 20.64
N PHE A 454 1.22 40.74 21.07
CA PHE A 454 0.65 41.78 21.90
C PHE A 454 1.17 41.72 23.34
N ASP A 455 1.63 42.85 23.86
CA ASP A 455 1.99 43.03 25.27
C ASP A 455 0.78 43.53 26.07
N PRO A 456 0.21 42.73 26.99
CA PRO A 456 -0.92 43.15 27.82
C PRO A 456 -0.68 44.39 28.68
N GLN A 457 0.59 44.72 28.98
CA GLN A 457 0.95 45.90 29.76
C GLN A 457 0.96 47.19 28.93
N ASN A 458 0.90 47.08 27.60
CA ASN A 458 0.95 48.22 26.70
C ASN A 458 -0.17 48.13 25.63
N PRO A 459 -1.39 48.63 25.96
CA PRO A 459 -2.51 48.65 25.03
C PRO A 459 -2.12 49.30 23.70
N LYS A 460 -2.49 48.66 22.60
CA LYS A 460 -2.10 49.08 21.25
C LYS A 460 -2.95 50.26 20.78
N LYS A 461 -2.40 51.16 19.97
CA LYS A 461 -3.23 52.22 19.38
C LYS A 461 -4.21 51.62 18.36
N PRO A 462 -5.38 52.23 18.14
CA PRO A 462 -6.29 51.77 17.10
C PRO A 462 -5.58 51.65 15.74
N LYS A 463 -5.81 50.53 15.02
CA LYS A 463 -5.19 50.18 13.74
C LYS A 463 -3.68 49.88 13.82
N GLU A 464 -3.10 49.72 15.00
CA GLU A 464 -1.74 49.22 15.12
C GLU A 464 -1.70 47.72 14.77
N LYS A 465 -0.61 47.30 14.10
CA LYS A 465 -0.40 45.92 13.67
C LYS A 465 -0.17 45.00 14.86
N ILE A 466 -0.80 43.83 14.81
CA ILE A 466 -0.59 42.70 15.73
C ILE A 466 -0.44 41.44 14.89
N ILE A 467 0.46 40.54 15.30
CA ILE A 467 0.70 39.26 14.65
C ILE A 467 0.12 38.15 15.53
N LEU A 468 -0.93 37.49 15.03
CA LEU A 468 -1.42 36.24 15.59
C LEU A 468 -0.56 35.09 15.06
N SER A 469 -0.21 34.12 15.91
CA SER A 469 0.57 32.94 15.53
C SER A 469 -0.08 31.67 16.05
N TRP A 470 -0.09 30.59 15.25
CA TRP A 470 -0.64 29.30 15.65
C TRP A 470 0.23 28.12 15.21
N ASP A 471 0.10 27.02 15.94
CA ASP A 471 0.67 25.71 15.61
C ASP A 471 -0.36 24.64 16.02
N THR A 472 -0.78 23.85 15.05
CA THR A 472 -1.83 22.83 15.16
C THR A 472 -1.32 21.52 14.56
N ILE A 473 -1.82 20.39 15.03
CA ILE A 473 -1.52 19.08 14.44
C ILE A 473 -2.81 18.34 14.15
N TYR A 474 -2.91 17.73 12.97
CA TYR A 474 -4.00 16.84 12.57
C TYR A 474 -5.41 17.44 12.79
N ALA A 475 -5.55 18.76 12.61
CA ALA A 475 -6.85 19.42 12.63
C ALA A 475 -7.51 19.28 11.25
N SER A 476 -8.73 18.75 11.21
CA SER A 476 -9.50 18.60 9.97
C SER A 476 -10.09 19.92 9.49
N SER A 477 -10.39 20.85 10.40
CA SER A 477 -10.85 22.19 10.07
C SER A 477 -10.30 23.20 11.08
N LYS A 478 -10.17 24.45 10.66
CA LYS A 478 -9.69 25.56 11.50
C LYS A 478 -10.49 26.80 11.16
N THR A 479 -10.99 27.46 12.19
CA THR A 479 -11.78 28.69 12.07
C THR A 479 -11.21 29.72 13.03
N LEU A 480 -10.83 30.88 12.51
CA LEU A 480 -10.34 32.00 13.31
C LEU A 480 -11.43 33.08 13.36
N LEU A 481 -11.87 33.40 14.57
CA LEU A 481 -12.92 34.37 14.85
C LEU A 481 -12.33 35.62 15.50
N ALA A 482 -12.89 36.79 15.21
CA ALA A 482 -12.68 38.05 15.93
C ALA A 482 -14.00 38.48 16.54
N ASN A 483 -14.07 38.56 17.87
CA ASN A 483 -15.30 38.86 18.62
C ASN A 483 -16.50 37.97 18.21
N GLY A 484 -16.23 36.69 17.92
CA GLY A 484 -17.24 35.71 17.50
C GLY A 484 -17.54 35.68 15.99
N THR A 485 -17.01 36.63 15.20
CA THR A 485 -17.23 36.70 13.75
C THR A 485 -16.03 36.14 12.99
N PRO A 486 -16.21 35.31 11.94
CA PRO A 486 -15.10 34.83 11.11
C PRO A 486 -14.28 35.98 10.51
N LEU A 487 -12.96 35.89 10.61
CA LEU A 487 -12.05 36.87 10.02
C LEU A 487 -12.03 36.72 8.48
N PRO A 488 -12.34 37.78 7.72
CA PRO A 488 -12.24 37.75 6.26
C PRO A 488 -10.78 37.67 5.80
N GLY A 489 -10.54 37.07 4.64
CA GLY A 489 -9.21 37.02 4.01
C GLY A 489 -8.32 35.82 4.41
N ILE A 490 -8.83 34.90 5.23
CA ILE A 490 -8.13 33.65 5.52
C ILE A 490 -8.39 32.67 4.38
N VAL A 491 -7.35 32.37 3.60
CA VAL A 491 -7.43 31.50 2.43
C VAL A 491 -7.50 30.04 2.89
N SER A 492 -8.45 29.27 2.33
CA SER A 492 -8.50 27.82 2.51
C SER A 492 -7.53 27.16 1.53
N PRO A 493 -6.66 26.21 1.95
CA PRO A 493 -6.62 25.59 3.26
C PRO A 493 -5.85 26.41 4.32
N PHE A 494 -6.40 26.46 5.53
CA PHE A 494 -5.78 27.09 6.70
C PHE A 494 -4.55 26.26 7.13
N PRO A 495 -3.31 26.80 7.07
CA PRO A 495 -2.10 26.00 7.29
C PRO A 495 -1.98 25.53 8.74
N ASP A 496 -1.30 24.39 8.98
CA ASP A 496 -1.08 23.83 10.33
C ASP A 496 -0.28 24.76 11.23
N LYS A 497 0.70 25.47 10.65
CA LYS A 497 1.45 26.55 11.27
C LYS A 497 1.30 27.81 10.45
N GLY A 498 1.04 28.93 11.10
CA GLY A 498 0.90 30.18 10.38
C GLY A 498 0.86 31.39 11.28
N THR A 499 0.93 32.53 10.62
CA THR A 499 0.82 33.84 11.24
C THR A 499 -0.18 34.69 10.47
N LEU A 500 -0.93 35.54 11.16
CA LEU A 500 -1.86 36.49 10.55
C LEU A 500 -1.67 37.88 11.14
N GLU A 501 -1.45 38.86 10.28
CA GLU A 501 -1.43 40.26 10.66
C GLU A 501 -2.86 40.80 10.79
N VAL A 502 -3.17 41.40 11.93
CA VAL A 502 -4.48 41.99 12.21
C VAL A 502 -4.31 43.42 12.73
N PHE A 503 -5.33 44.25 12.51
CA PHE A 503 -5.30 45.69 12.82
C PHE A 503 -6.56 46.08 13.61
N PRO A 504 -6.67 45.67 14.90
CA PRO A 504 -7.87 45.93 15.69
C PRO A 504 -8.08 47.43 15.94
N GLN A 505 -9.33 47.88 15.83
CA GLN A 505 -9.72 49.27 16.11
C GLN A 505 -10.30 49.44 17.52
N ILE A 506 -10.81 48.35 18.09
CA ILE A 506 -11.39 48.25 19.43
C ILE A 506 -10.82 47.01 20.12
N ASP A 507 -11.05 46.89 21.43
CA ASP A 507 -10.79 45.65 22.16
C ASP A 507 -11.37 44.45 21.39
N THR A 508 -10.51 43.48 21.08
CA THR A 508 -10.86 42.36 20.22
C THR A 508 -10.37 41.06 20.85
N VAL A 509 -11.25 40.06 20.94
CA VAL A 509 -10.91 38.71 21.34
C VAL A 509 -10.82 37.84 20.09
N TYR A 510 -9.62 37.36 19.79
CA TYR A 510 -9.42 36.39 18.72
C TYR A 510 -9.59 34.98 19.28
N THR A 511 -10.34 34.13 18.58
CA THR A 511 -10.58 32.74 18.97
C THR A 511 -10.20 31.82 17.82
N LEU A 512 -9.23 30.94 18.03
CA LEU A 512 -8.92 29.87 17.09
C LEU A 512 -9.66 28.60 17.53
N ASN A 513 -10.65 28.21 16.74
CA ASN A 513 -11.31 26.92 16.84
C ASN A 513 -10.64 25.97 15.87
N ILE A 514 -10.15 24.85 16.38
CA ILE A 514 -9.74 23.74 15.54
C ILE A 514 -10.71 22.59 15.75
N GLU A 515 -11.19 22.02 14.65
CA GLU A 515 -12.00 20.83 14.67
C GLU A 515 -11.13 19.65 14.26
N GLY A 516 -11.33 18.58 15.01
CA GLY A 516 -10.82 17.27 14.75
C GLY A 516 -11.18 16.39 15.94
N TYR A 517 -10.76 15.14 15.94
CA TYR A 517 -11.20 14.21 16.98
C TYR A 517 -10.21 14.17 18.16
N PRO A 518 -10.67 14.02 19.43
CA PRO A 518 -12.05 13.79 19.88
C PRO A 518 -12.93 15.03 20.00
N THR A 519 -12.34 16.21 19.93
CA THR A 519 -13.00 17.44 20.38
C THR A 519 -12.62 18.61 19.50
N THR A 520 -13.56 19.55 19.38
CA THR A 520 -13.22 20.91 19.02
C THR A 520 -12.37 21.52 20.14
N LEU A 521 -11.14 21.91 19.81
CA LEU A 521 -10.28 22.66 20.73
C LEU A 521 -10.40 24.14 20.38
N SER A 522 -10.51 24.98 21.41
CA SER A 522 -10.62 26.43 21.26
C SER A 522 -9.61 27.11 22.16
N LYS A 523 -8.93 28.13 21.64
CA LYS A 523 -8.04 29.00 22.42
C LYS A 523 -8.32 30.45 22.06
N VAL A 524 -8.24 31.31 23.06
CA VAL A 524 -8.56 32.73 22.96
C VAL A 524 -7.31 33.59 23.19
N VAL A 525 -7.20 34.68 22.44
CA VAL A 525 -6.15 35.69 22.57
C VAL A 525 -6.85 37.06 22.66
N PRO A 526 -6.94 37.66 23.86
CA PRO A 526 -7.52 38.98 24.03
C PRO A 526 -6.50 40.08 23.68
N ILE A 527 -6.94 41.05 22.90
CA ILE A 527 -6.17 42.26 22.56
C ILE A 527 -6.85 43.47 23.18
N LYS A 528 -6.08 44.30 23.89
CA LYS A 528 -6.52 45.60 24.38
C LYS A 528 -6.05 46.71 23.47
N VAL A 529 -6.99 47.55 23.04
CA VAL A 529 -6.72 48.75 22.25
C VAL A 529 -6.86 49.95 23.19
N GLN A 530 -5.87 50.84 23.17
CA GLN A 530 -5.91 52.09 23.92
C GLN A 530 -7.16 52.86 23.48
N LYS A 531 -8.09 53.07 24.43
CA LYS A 531 -9.21 53.98 24.19
C LYS A 531 -8.64 55.33 23.77
N PRO A 532 -9.13 55.95 22.68
CA PRO A 532 -8.74 57.31 22.35
C PRO A 532 -9.01 58.20 23.57
N GLU A 533 -7.99 58.85 24.12
CA GLU A 533 -8.24 59.87 25.14
C GLU A 533 -8.82 61.10 24.44
N LEU A 534 -10.10 61.37 24.71
CA LEU A 534 -10.72 62.61 24.28
C LEU A 534 -10.06 63.76 25.04
N THR A 535 -9.06 64.38 24.40
CA THR A 535 -8.36 65.52 24.97
C THR A 535 -9.03 66.79 24.42
N ILE A 536 -9.71 67.54 25.27
CA ILE A 536 -10.24 68.86 24.92
C ILE A 536 -9.07 69.84 25.03
N GLU A 537 -8.51 70.24 23.88
CA GLU A 537 -7.28 71.07 23.83
C GLU A 537 -7.54 72.58 23.89
N ALA A 538 -8.74 73.08 24.18
CA ALA A 538 -8.97 74.54 24.20
C ALA A 538 -10.01 75.02 25.22
N ALA A 539 -9.70 76.17 25.82
CA ALA A 539 -10.57 76.99 26.63
C ALA A 539 -11.91 77.23 25.93
N VAL A 540 -13.00 76.95 26.64
CA VAL A 540 -14.34 77.35 26.23
C VAL A 540 -14.41 78.88 26.36
N VAL A 541 -14.14 79.59 25.27
CA VAL A 541 -14.35 81.03 25.23
C VAL A 541 -15.83 81.28 25.01
N VAL A 542 -16.51 81.71 26.06
CA VAL A 542 -17.90 82.17 25.99
C VAL A 542 -17.90 83.65 25.66
N TYR A 543 -18.32 84.01 24.45
CA TYR A 543 -18.60 85.42 24.12
C TYR A 543 -20.05 85.70 24.47
N ALA A 544 -20.29 86.72 25.31
CA ALA A 544 -21.61 87.29 25.54
C ALA A 544 -21.67 88.68 24.89
N SER A 545 -22.48 88.85 23.84
CA SER A 545 -22.82 90.19 23.35
C SER A 545 -24.25 90.52 23.74
N CYS A 546 -24.46 91.72 24.30
CA CYS A 546 -25.77 92.25 24.61
C CYS A 546 -26.11 93.32 23.58
N GLU A 547 -27.10 93.05 22.73
CA GLU A 547 -27.64 94.04 21.81
C GLU A 547 -28.88 94.64 22.47
N VAL A 548 -28.77 95.90 22.90
CA VAL A 548 -29.89 96.65 23.48
C VAL A 548 -30.48 97.50 22.37
N SER A 549 -31.62 97.08 21.83
CA SER A 549 -32.50 97.97 21.07
C SER A 549 -33.64 98.44 21.99
N ASP A 550 -34.26 99.56 21.69
CA ASP A 550 -35.17 100.31 22.58
C ASP A 550 -36.38 99.51 23.12
N GLN A 551 -36.60 98.24 22.73
CA GLN A 551 -37.60 97.36 23.34
C GLN A 551 -37.19 95.90 23.58
N THR A 552 -35.95 95.47 23.29
CA THR A 552 -35.49 94.09 23.56
C THR A 552 -34.00 94.04 23.88
N SER A 553 -33.61 93.37 24.98
CA SER A 553 -32.22 92.99 25.23
C SER A 553 -32.00 91.58 24.73
N ASN A 554 -31.17 91.40 23.69
CA ASN A 554 -30.74 90.08 23.26
C ASN A 554 -29.37 89.77 23.85
N ILE A 555 -29.21 88.60 24.46
CA ILE A 555 -27.89 88.09 24.85
C ILE A 555 -27.53 86.95 23.92
N TYR A 556 -26.42 87.08 23.21
CA TYR A 556 -25.88 86.02 22.37
C TYR A 556 -24.73 85.35 23.09
N PHE A 557 -24.79 84.03 23.20
CA PHE A 557 -23.68 83.22 23.69
C PHE A 557 -23.03 82.49 22.52
N PHE A 558 -21.73 82.65 22.36
CA PHE A 558 -20.93 81.86 21.41
C PHE A 558 -19.98 80.96 22.19
N ILE A 559 -20.08 79.66 21.94
CA ILE A 559 -19.14 78.66 22.47
C ILE A 559 -18.25 78.22 21.32
N LYS A 560 -16.96 78.54 21.40
CA LYS A 560 -15.94 77.99 20.51
C LYS A 560 -15.22 76.85 21.23
N TYR A 561 -15.23 75.66 20.65
CA TYR A 561 -14.50 74.50 21.17
C TYR A 561 -13.63 73.87 20.10
N ARG A 562 -12.54 73.23 20.54
CA ARG A 562 -11.67 72.41 19.69
C ARG A 562 -11.61 71.01 20.25
N THR A 563 -12.12 70.04 19.49
CA THR A 563 -12.03 68.62 19.84
C THR A 563 -11.16 67.90 18.81
N ARG A 564 -10.41 66.90 19.27
CA ARG A 564 -9.89 65.85 18.39
C ARG A 564 -10.74 64.61 18.66
N PHE A 565 -11.21 63.94 17.61
CA PHE A 565 -11.97 62.67 17.67
C PHE A 565 -13.42 62.73 18.17
N CYS A 566 -14.12 63.87 18.04
CA CYS A 566 -15.56 63.97 18.30
C CYS A 566 -16.34 63.79 16.99
N THR A 567 -17.25 62.82 16.92
CA THR A 567 -18.11 62.60 15.74
C THR A 567 -19.43 63.35 15.85
N LYS A 568 -19.88 63.66 17.08
CA LYS A 568 -21.11 64.42 17.31
C LYS A 568 -21.02 65.29 18.56
N ALA A 569 -21.38 66.57 18.43
CA ALA A 569 -21.59 67.46 19.56
C ALA A 569 -23.05 67.91 19.60
N SER A 570 -23.65 67.92 20.79
CA SER A 570 -24.96 68.52 21.01
C SER A 570 -24.91 69.54 22.14
N VAL A 571 -25.61 70.66 21.95
CA VAL A 571 -25.77 71.69 22.98
C VAL A 571 -27.23 71.69 23.40
N GLU A 572 -27.46 71.46 24.69
CA GLU A 572 -28.74 71.65 25.35
C GLU A 572 -28.68 72.96 26.13
N ALA A 573 -29.67 73.83 25.92
CA ALA A 573 -29.82 75.06 26.67
C ALA A 573 -31.19 75.12 27.34
N ARG A 574 -31.23 75.68 28.55
CA ARG A 574 -32.45 75.77 29.35
C ARG A 574 -33.00 77.19 29.31
N TYR A 575 -34.25 77.35 28.90
CA TYR A 575 -34.97 78.62 29.02
C TYR A 575 -35.52 78.79 30.43
N ALA A 576 -35.68 80.04 30.88
CA ALA A 576 -36.32 80.37 32.17
C ALA A 576 -37.77 79.85 32.29
N SER A 577 -38.42 79.48 31.18
CA SER A 577 -39.74 78.84 31.13
C SER A 577 -39.72 77.32 31.39
N GLY A 578 -38.55 76.71 31.62
CA GLY A 578 -38.41 75.29 31.97
C GLY A 578 -38.32 74.31 30.80
N TYR A 579 -38.37 74.77 29.55
CA TYR A 579 -38.16 73.95 28.35
C TYR A 579 -36.67 73.90 27.93
N PHE A 580 -36.24 72.73 27.44
CA PHE A 580 -34.93 72.54 26.79
C PHE A 580 -35.15 72.43 25.29
N ASP A 581 -34.47 73.28 24.50
CA ASP A 581 -34.30 73.02 23.07
C ASP A 581 -32.98 72.28 22.85
N ARG A 582 -33.04 71.21 22.07
CA ARG A 582 -31.86 70.49 21.58
C ARG A 582 -31.48 71.04 20.21
N PHE A 583 -30.28 71.58 20.10
CA PHE A 583 -29.68 71.89 18.81
C PHE A 583 -28.72 70.78 18.44
N TYR A 584 -29.01 70.08 17.35
CA TYR A 584 -28.07 69.19 16.69
C TYR A 584 -27.35 69.99 15.62
N ASN A 585 -26.02 69.95 15.58
CA ASN A 585 -25.32 70.34 14.37
C ASN A 585 -24.06 69.51 14.16
N ALA A 586 -24.03 68.83 13.03
CA ALA A 586 -22.84 68.68 12.21
C ALA A 586 -23.26 69.23 10.83
N ASP A 587 -22.58 70.29 10.40
CA ASP A 587 -22.54 70.82 9.01
C ASP A 587 -23.42 71.98 8.52
N THR A 588 -24.24 72.68 9.32
CA THR A 588 -24.91 73.89 8.78
C THR A 588 -25.08 75.03 9.78
N PHE A 589 -24.15 76.00 9.78
CA PHE A 589 -24.41 77.43 10.05
C PHE A 589 -23.10 78.23 9.90
N PHE A 590 -22.75 78.59 8.66
CA PHE A 590 -21.67 79.56 8.37
C PHE A 590 -22.14 80.58 7.31
N GLU A 591 -23.32 81.15 7.50
CA GLU A 591 -23.76 82.36 6.78
C GLU A 591 -24.33 83.38 7.76
N CYS A 592 -23.44 84.06 8.48
CA CYS A 592 -23.68 85.41 9.02
C CYS A 592 -22.35 85.96 9.54
N LEU A 593 -21.54 86.54 8.65
CA LEU A 593 -20.51 87.57 8.89
C LEU A 593 -19.40 87.56 7.81
N ILE A 594 -19.74 87.73 6.52
CA ILE A 594 -18.82 88.38 5.57
C ILE A 594 -19.66 89.17 4.56
N GLY A 595 -20.18 90.32 5.00
CA GLY A 595 -20.61 91.36 4.09
C GLY A 595 -19.46 92.36 3.91
N ALA A 596 -18.63 92.17 2.88
CA ALA A 596 -17.92 93.23 2.15
C ALA A 596 -16.99 92.64 1.09
N ASP A 597 -17.13 93.17 -0.13
CA ASP A 597 -16.18 93.23 -1.23
C ASP A 597 -16.11 92.05 -2.22
N ASN A 598 -16.73 92.26 -3.39
CA ASN A 598 -16.78 91.35 -4.53
C ASN A 598 -15.53 91.39 -5.41
N ASP A 599 -14.62 92.36 -5.23
CA ASP A 599 -13.50 92.55 -6.17
C ASP A 599 -12.31 91.60 -5.94
N LYS A 600 -12.22 90.97 -4.76
CA LYS A 600 -11.19 89.92 -4.50
C LYS A 600 -11.57 88.53 -5.01
N ARG A 601 -12.84 88.26 -5.29
CA ARG A 601 -13.29 86.98 -5.87
C ARG A 601 -12.77 86.76 -7.30
N ARG A 602 -12.56 87.86 -8.05
CA ARG A 602 -12.14 87.83 -9.46
C ARG A 602 -10.64 87.57 -9.67
N SER A 603 -9.80 87.82 -8.66
CA SER A 603 -8.35 87.62 -8.74
C SER A 603 -7.93 86.16 -8.51
N VAL A 604 -8.72 85.37 -7.80
CA VAL A 604 -8.38 83.98 -7.44
C VAL A 604 -8.86 82.99 -8.51
N LEU A 605 -10.01 83.25 -9.15
CA LEU A 605 -10.54 82.41 -10.22
C LEU A 605 -9.71 82.48 -11.52
N ASN A 606 -9.10 83.63 -11.82
CA ASN A 606 -8.22 83.79 -13.00
C ASN A 606 -6.85 83.10 -12.88
N ALA A 607 -6.47 82.65 -11.69
CA ALA A 607 -5.22 81.91 -11.48
C ALA A 607 -5.36 80.39 -11.69
N ILE A 608 -6.59 79.89 -11.81
CA ILE A 608 -6.88 78.44 -11.86
C ILE A 608 -7.15 77.96 -13.30
N GLU A 609 -7.54 78.84 -14.23
CA GLU A 609 -7.92 78.43 -15.61
C GLU A 609 -6.77 78.38 -16.65
N ASN A 610 -5.53 78.75 -16.31
CA ASN A 610 -4.46 78.93 -17.30
C ASN A 610 -3.23 78.03 -17.11
N ASN A 611 -3.40 76.71 -17.00
CA ASN A 611 -2.31 75.78 -17.35
C ASN A 611 -2.86 74.44 -17.87
N ASN A 612 -3.01 74.37 -19.18
CA ASN A 612 -3.14 73.14 -19.98
C ASN A 612 -1.75 72.51 -20.16
N GLU A 613 -1.58 71.25 -19.78
CA GLU A 613 -0.75 70.30 -20.53
C GLU A 613 -1.17 68.85 -20.22
N THR A 614 -1.13 68.04 -21.26
CA THR A 614 -1.82 66.75 -21.44
C THR A 614 -1.00 65.53 -20.98
N LEU A 615 -1.68 64.63 -20.25
CA LEU A 615 -1.64 63.15 -20.20
C LEU A 615 -0.30 62.38 -20.09
N ASN A 616 -0.23 61.53 -19.05
CA ASN A 616 -0.08 60.06 -19.21
C ASN A 616 -0.66 59.31 -17.98
N GLU A 617 -1.36 58.21 -18.26
CA GLU A 617 -1.98 57.31 -17.29
C GLU A 617 -0.92 56.45 -16.58
N GLU A 618 -0.58 56.73 -15.31
CA GLU A 618 -0.09 55.68 -14.38
C GLU A 618 -0.05 56.03 -12.87
N ASP A 619 -0.47 57.22 -12.40
CA ASP A 619 -0.38 57.60 -10.97
C ASP A 619 -1.73 57.90 -10.27
N TYR A 620 -2.73 57.03 -10.38
CA TYR A 620 -4.04 57.22 -9.72
C TYR A 620 -4.11 56.74 -8.25
N ALA A 621 -3.00 56.67 -7.51
CA ALA A 621 -3.02 56.09 -6.14
C ALA A 621 -2.26 56.88 -5.06
N ARG A 622 -1.86 58.14 -5.30
CA ARG A 622 -1.27 59.00 -4.26
C ARG A 622 -1.64 60.47 -4.47
N GLY A 623 -2.86 60.84 -4.08
CA GLY A 623 -3.37 62.19 -4.32
C GLY A 623 -4.30 62.78 -3.26
N ASP A 624 -4.46 62.19 -2.06
CA ASP A 624 -5.47 62.68 -1.09
C ASP A 624 -4.89 63.44 0.13
N ASN A 625 -3.58 63.65 0.21
CA ASN A 625 -2.98 64.11 1.47
C ASN A 625 -2.76 65.63 1.61
N PHE A 626 -3.11 66.45 0.61
CA PHE A 626 -2.92 67.91 0.72
C PHE A 626 -4.22 68.70 0.91
N GLU A 627 -5.34 68.26 0.32
CA GLU A 627 -6.66 68.84 0.60
C GLU A 627 -7.26 68.32 1.92
N GLU A 628 -7.07 67.04 2.26
CA GLU A 628 -7.62 66.45 3.49
C GLU A 628 -6.88 66.97 4.75
N ALA A 629 -5.59 67.29 4.66
CA ALA A 629 -4.82 67.87 5.76
C ALA A 629 -5.28 69.30 6.12
N ASN A 630 -5.74 70.08 5.11
CA ASN A 630 -6.31 71.40 5.32
C ASN A 630 -7.80 71.35 5.68
N ARG A 631 -8.56 70.34 5.19
CA ARG A 631 -9.94 70.06 5.63
C ARG A 631 -9.99 69.65 7.11
N GLN A 632 -9.07 68.80 7.57
CA GLN A 632 -8.95 68.38 8.98
C GLN A 632 -8.52 69.52 9.92
N GLN A 633 -7.77 70.52 9.45
CA GLN A 633 -7.44 71.69 10.26
C GLN A 633 -8.64 72.64 10.46
N LEU A 634 -9.49 72.80 9.44
CA LEU A 634 -10.67 73.67 9.48
C LEU A 634 -11.90 73.02 10.14
N LEU A 635 -12.02 71.68 10.12
CA LEU A 635 -13.11 70.95 10.80
C LEU A 635 -12.96 70.88 12.33
N SER A 636 -11.85 71.37 12.91
CA SER A 636 -11.63 71.28 14.36
C SER A 636 -12.32 72.37 15.19
N TYR A 637 -13.08 73.29 14.58
CA TYR A 637 -13.78 74.36 15.30
C TYR A 637 -15.29 74.29 15.08
N GLY A 638 -16.01 73.78 16.08
CA GLY A 638 -17.44 74.00 16.19
C GLY A 638 -17.73 75.34 16.85
N ALA A 639 -18.65 76.11 16.29
CA ALA A 639 -19.22 77.29 16.93
C ALA A 639 -20.74 77.10 17.04
N VAL A 640 -21.28 77.19 18.25
CA VAL A 640 -22.73 77.21 18.47
C VAL A 640 -23.09 78.61 18.95
N GLY A 641 -23.86 79.33 18.14
CA GLY A 641 -24.46 80.61 18.49
C GLY A 641 -25.90 80.40 18.94
N MET A 642 -26.24 80.90 20.12
CA MET A 642 -27.62 80.90 20.61
C MET A 642 -28.11 82.32 20.82
N LYS A 643 -29.34 82.59 20.38
CA LYS A 643 -30.01 83.87 20.58
C LYS A 643 -30.99 83.75 21.75
N TYR A 644 -30.78 84.56 22.79
CA TYR A 644 -31.70 84.64 23.92
C TYR A 644 -32.53 85.92 23.81
N HIS A 645 -33.84 85.80 23.56
CA HIS A 645 -34.77 86.94 23.59
C HIS A 645 -35.31 87.12 25.01
N LEU A 646 -35.02 88.26 25.64
CA LEU A 646 -35.57 88.60 26.97
C LEU A 646 -36.99 89.21 26.91
N SER A 647 -37.63 89.25 25.75
CA SER A 647 -38.79 90.14 25.51
C SER A 647 -40.18 89.53 25.70
N ASP A 648 -40.32 88.23 25.97
CA ASP A 648 -41.65 87.64 26.27
C ASP A 648 -41.85 87.42 27.77
N TYR A 649 -41.66 88.49 28.55
CA TYR A 649 -41.94 88.51 29.98
C TYR A 649 -43.32 89.16 30.22
N ASP A 650 -44.37 88.34 30.23
CA ASP A 650 -45.63 88.72 30.88
C ASP A 650 -45.44 88.65 32.41
N ASN A 651 -45.90 89.67 33.12
CA ASN A 651 -45.53 90.00 34.51
C ASN A 651 -46.12 89.06 35.59
N SER A 652 -46.48 87.81 35.28
CA SER A 652 -47.01 86.86 36.25
C SER A 652 -45.99 85.77 36.66
N HIS A 653 -45.13 86.14 37.61
CA HIS A 653 -44.28 85.28 38.47
C HIS A 653 -43.34 84.26 37.80
N PRO A 654 -42.08 84.64 37.48
CA PRO A 654 -41.03 83.67 37.24
C PRO A 654 -40.55 83.03 38.55
N LYS A 655 -40.33 81.72 38.54
CA LYS A 655 -39.49 81.08 39.56
C LYS A 655 -38.05 81.57 39.34
N PRO A 656 -37.38 82.18 40.34
CA PRO A 656 -35.98 82.57 40.18
C PRO A 656 -35.14 81.33 39.87
N LEU A 657 -34.25 81.42 38.89
CA LEU A 657 -33.28 80.38 38.59
C LEU A 657 -32.43 80.13 39.84
N SER A 658 -32.33 78.86 40.25
CA SER A 658 -31.44 78.45 41.32
C SER A 658 -30.00 78.62 40.85
N PRO A 659 -29.05 79.01 41.74
CA PRO A 659 -27.61 79.00 41.43
C PRO A 659 -27.13 77.69 40.79
N THR A 660 -27.75 76.57 41.14
CA THR A 660 -27.39 75.22 40.64
C THR A 660 -28.09 74.83 39.34
N ASP A 661 -29.02 75.64 38.83
CA ASP A 661 -29.70 75.31 37.58
C ASP A 661 -28.70 75.30 36.43
N THR A 662 -28.61 74.17 35.72
CA THR A 662 -27.83 74.06 34.48
C THR A 662 -28.46 74.96 33.42
N ILE A 663 -27.68 75.91 32.92
CA ILE A 663 -28.09 76.82 31.86
C ILE A 663 -27.60 76.32 30.50
N PHE A 664 -26.40 75.73 30.47
CA PHE A 664 -25.84 75.10 29.28
C PHE A 664 -25.31 73.70 29.60
N LYS A 665 -25.57 72.76 28.71
CA LYS A 665 -25.01 71.42 28.75
C LYS A 665 -24.50 71.06 27.35
N LEU A 666 -23.17 71.02 27.20
CA LEU A 666 -22.52 70.49 26.00
C LEU A 666 -22.29 69.00 26.22
N THR A 667 -22.77 68.19 25.29
CA THR A 667 -22.55 66.74 25.29
C THR A 667 -21.70 66.40 24.08
N LEU A 668 -20.53 65.82 24.32
CA LEU A 668 -19.62 65.35 23.29
C LEU A 668 -19.72 63.83 23.22
N ASP A 669 -20.01 63.34 22.01
CA ASP A 669 -20.15 61.93 21.69
C ASP A 669 -19.13 61.57 20.61
N GLY A 670 -18.35 60.54 20.88
CA GLY A 670 -17.33 60.02 19.96
C GLY A 670 -17.55 58.54 19.78
N ASP A 671 -17.40 58.05 18.55
CA ASP A 671 -17.61 56.64 18.22
C ASP A 671 -16.72 55.74 19.10
N GLY A 672 -17.34 55.04 20.06
CA GLY A 672 -16.63 54.15 21.00
C GLY A 672 -16.02 54.85 22.23
N LEU A 673 -16.34 56.12 22.48
CA LEU A 673 -15.91 56.87 23.67
C LEU A 673 -17.07 57.05 24.66
N ASP A 674 -16.73 57.13 25.94
CA ASP A 674 -17.70 57.46 26.98
C ASP A 674 -18.15 58.92 26.80
N GLN A 675 -19.46 59.15 26.83
CA GLN A 675 -20.06 60.47 26.64
C GLN A 675 -19.49 61.49 27.64
N GLN A 676 -18.89 62.57 27.14
CA GLN A 676 -18.43 63.67 27.99
C GLN A 676 -19.49 64.77 28.06
N ILE A 677 -19.83 65.18 29.28
CA ILE A 677 -20.83 66.21 29.54
C ILE A 677 -20.16 67.39 30.24
N ILE A 678 -20.21 68.57 29.62
CA ILE A 678 -19.77 69.83 30.22
C ILE A 678 -21.03 70.64 30.56
N GLN A 679 -21.20 70.99 31.84
CA GLN A 679 -22.34 71.76 32.32
C GLN A 679 -21.90 73.12 32.87
N PHE A 680 -22.60 74.18 32.47
CA PHE A 680 -22.49 75.50 33.06
C PHE A 680 -23.77 75.82 33.83
N THR A 681 -23.64 76.10 35.11
CA THR A 681 -24.78 76.49 35.96
C THR A 681 -25.00 77.99 35.93
N TYR A 682 -26.17 78.44 36.42
CA TYR A 682 -26.49 79.86 36.55
C TYR A 682 -25.43 80.58 37.39
N GLN A 683 -24.96 79.94 38.47
CA GLN A 683 -23.90 80.46 39.31
C GLN A 683 -22.58 80.64 38.55
N ASP A 684 -22.26 79.74 37.62
CA ASP A 684 -21.03 79.84 36.83
C ASP A 684 -21.08 81.02 35.85
N ILE A 685 -22.26 81.29 35.29
CA ILE A 685 -22.49 82.48 34.46
C ILE A 685 -22.41 83.76 35.30
N CYS A 686 -22.98 83.76 36.51
CA CYS A 686 -22.93 84.93 37.39
C CYS A 686 -21.52 85.25 37.91
N LYS A 687 -20.59 84.28 37.90
CA LYS A 687 -19.17 84.50 38.23
C LYS A 687 -18.39 85.16 37.08
N LEU A 688 -18.96 85.23 35.87
CA LEU A 688 -18.33 85.93 34.77
C LEU A 688 -18.17 87.42 35.13
N PRO A 689 -17.03 88.05 34.84
CA PRO A 689 -16.81 89.45 35.16
C PRO A 689 -17.91 90.31 34.52
N LYS A 690 -18.48 91.25 35.30
CA LYS A 690 -19.48 92.21 34.80
C LYS A 690 -18.91 92.93 33.57
N PHE A 691 -19.50 92.69 32.40
CA PHE A 691 -19.16 93.42 31.19
C PHE A 691 -19.64 94.88 31.32
N ASN A 692 -18.73 95.83 31.12
CA ASN A 692 -19.15 97.22 30.92
C ASN A 692 -19.89 97.29 29.58
N LEU A 693 -21.16 97.72 29.61
CA LEU A 693 -21.94 98.04 28.41
C LEU A 693 -21.20 99.13 27.62
N LEU A 694 -20.60 98.77 26.49
CA LEU A 694 -20.11 99.73 25.51
C LEU A 694 -21.28 100.11 24.60
N THR A 695 -21.67 101.37 24.63
CA THR A 695 -22.61 101.95 23.67
C THR A 695 -22.00 101.93 22.26
N THR A 696 -22.86 101.78 21.26
CA THR A 696 -22.58 101.41 19.86
C THR A 696 -21.71 102.38 19.04
N SER A 697 -21.08 103.39 19.63
CA SER A 697 -20.36 104.43 18.89
C SER A 697 -18.83 104.27 18.77
N ASN A 698 -18.20 103.19 19.26
CA ASN A 698 -16.73 103.03 19.24
C ASN A 698 -16.18 101.69 18.71
N LEU A 699 -16.93 100.95 17.88
CA LEU A 699 -16.47 99.67 17.31
C LEU A 699 -15.72 99.83 15.97
N TYR A 700 -14.65 100.61 15.95
CA TYR A 700 -13.64 100.57 14.88
C TYR A 700 -12.25 100.88 15.45
N ALA A 701 -11.67 99.92 16.18
CA ALA A 701 -10.23 99.89 16.46
C ALA A 701 -9.76 98.45 16.73
N ASN A 702 -8.70 98.06 16.03
CA ASN A 702 -8.10 96.72 15.92
C ASN A 702 -7.31 96.24 17.15
N ASP A 703 -7.76 96.51 18.38
CA ASP A 703 -7.08 96.00 19.57
C ASP A 703 -8.08 95.38 20.56
N TYR A 704 -8.31 94.08 20.42
CA TYR A 704 -8.90 93.28 21.50
C TYR A 704 -7.96 92.14 21.86
N ASN A 705 -7.45 92.22 23.09
CA ASN A 705 -6.73 91.16 23.76
C ASN A 705 -7.76 90.34 24.56
N PRO A 706 -8.21 89.16 24.08
CA PRO A 706 -9.24 88.40 24.78
C PRO A 706 -8.67 87.83 26.08
N LYS A 707 -9.37 88.04 27.20
CA LYS A 707 -9.09 87.29 28.43
C LYS A 707 -9.73 85.92 28.32
N VAL A 708 -8.86 84.91 28.37
CA VAL A 708 -9.16 83.48 28.41
C VAL A 708 -9.64 83.11 29.81
N LEU A 709 -10.65 82.25 29.90
CA LEU A 709 -11.01 81.52 31.13
C LEU A 709 -10.34 80.15 31.10
#